data_AF-A0A1V1PF96-F1
#
_entry.id   AF-A0A1V1PF96-F1
#
_cell.length_a   1.000
_cell.length_b   1.000
_cell.length_c   1.000
_cell.angle_alpha   90.00
_cell.angle_beta   90.00
_cell.angle_gamma   90.00
#
_symmetry.space_group_name_H-M   'P 1'
#
loop_
_entity.id
_entity.type
_entity.pdbx_description
1 polymer ?
#
loop_
_entity_poly.entity_id
_entity_poly.type
_entity_poly.pdbx_seq_one_letter_code
_entity_poly.pdbx_strand_id
1 'polypeptide(L)'
;MSVLIDIQHPHPIVDSLRLKKIGQFILDELDISDSELSIVCVSDEKIATLNEQYREKSGPTNVLSFSMQEGEFSHLRQNMLGDVVLSLDTTMREADESNTPFDHRLIFLLIHGVLHLIGYDHETTAKDAEKMNEQTQILFSKIVESPLMMPTETVRQKIIDLSQQLHYHQNLYYIKAQPEISDAEFDRLFDELLMLEKHYPELAVPESPTSRVGSDLDNAFETVAHTKPILSLDKCYSISDIQDWALKIVKKADRPPTFILDEKLDGISIILTYKDGRLIQAATRGNGTYGNDVTANVKTIAAIPLKLPSPANLTIRGEIFIRRSVFKEIERTEGISYDSPRNLAAGAVRRKTSRETAKIPLNIYVYDIVDGTDLPSDNHYHLRSYLIDMGFPLNPHTFYFEKTDDQFCEAVEKAISQRNSLDYEIDGLVVKVSEQSVRDNLGVTGRFPRWAMAFKFESPQAITEIKGIDIQIGRLGRITPVARLKPVRVGGAEITNATLHNQDYIDELGASIGDVVKISRRGDVIPAVEEVLEKQSENPLTWKMPTHCPFCNTQLMKDGGHHFCVNIHCPQRQKASLIHFASKTGMDIENLGPKTIEILIDNQLIHCMEDIYSFDPEKLTGIEGFKTKKIAAIKRGIEDSKNRPFETVLAALGIKNLGIGLIKLLVNSGIDSFDALIDIAKQNHVERLVAIKGVKENIANSIIASFQDERILKTIETLKNVGLKMAATKAVPDAIEQQTMKEQRWCITGQFEHFKPRSKAGEEIEKRGGIVVGSVSKKTTHLLAGEKAGSKLKKARDLGLNIVFEKDFLDLLG
;
A
#
# COMPACT_ATOMS: atom_id res chain seq x y z
N MET A 1 1.65 -30.08 -7.04
CA MET A 1 3.11 -30.28 -6.88
C MET A 1 3.49 -30.24 -5.41
N SER A 2 4.24 -31.23 -4.96
CA SER A 2 4.75 -31.31 -3.59
C SER A 2 6.27 -31.47 -3.63
N VAL A 3 6.99 -30.48 -3.11
CA VAL A 3 8.45 -30.54 -2.96
C VAL A 3 8.76 -30.74 -1.49
N LEU A 4 9.42 -31.85 -1.18
CA LEU A 4 9.85 -32.26 0.16
C LEU A 4 11.33 -31.95 0.31
N ILE A 5 11.71 -31.33 1.43
CA ILE A 5 13.10 -30.97 1.73
C ILE A 5 13.51 -31.66 3.01
N ASP A 6 14.63 -32.37 2.97
CA ASP A 6 15.29 -32.96 4.14
C ASP A 6 16.75 -32.51 4.22
N ILE A 7 17.06 -31.70 5.24
CA ILE A 7 18.42 -31.19 5.48
C ILE A 7 19.01 -31.99 6.63
N GLN A 8 19.74 -33.06 6.29
CA GLN A 8 20.40 -33.93 7.27
C GLN A 8 21.77 -33.38 7.70
N HIS A 9 22.38 -32.53 6.86
CA HIS A 9 23.60 -31.81 7.16
C HIS A 9 23.36 -30.30 7.17
N PRO A 10 23.44 -29.61 8.32
CA PRO A 10 23.09 -28.19 8.41
C PRO A 10 24.16 -27.29 7.79
N HIS A 11 23.74 -26.25 7.08
CA HIS A 11 24.63 -25.23 6.53
C HIS A 11 23.98 -23.83 6.63
N PRO A 12 24.71 -22.74 6.98
CA PRO A 12 24.13 -21.44 7.31
C PRO A 12 23.31 -20.79 6.18
N ILE A 13 23.63 -21.13 4.93
CA ILE A 13 23.00 -20.58 3.72
C ILE A 13 21.88 -21.50 3.20
N VAL A 14 21.80 -22.75 3.66
CA VAL A 14 20.82 -23.71 3.17
C VAL A 14 19.54 -23.60 4.00
N ASP A 15 18.51 -23.02 3.40
CA ASP A 15 17.19 -22.86 3.99
C ASP A 15 16.16 -23.76 3.31
N SER A 16 15.42 -24.51 4.12
CA SER A 16 14.43 -25.48 3.62
C SER A 16 13.32 -24.84 2.80
N LEU A 17 12.85 -23.65 3.21
CA LEU A 17 11.78 -22.96 2.47
C LEU A 17 12.30 -22.47 1.12
N ARG A 18 13.51 -21.91 1.08
CA ARG A 18 14.17 -21.45 -0.14
C ARG A 18 14.39 -22.58 -1.14
N LEU A 19 14.98 -23.71 -0.71
CA LEU A 19 15.17 -24.87 -1.58
C LEU A 19 13.85 -25.43 -2.10
N LYS A 20 12.81 -25.45 -1.26
CA LYS A 20 11.47 -25.86 -1.67
C LYS A 20 10.93 -24.97 -2.80
N LYS A 21 11.09 -23.65 -2.69
CA LYS A 21 10.64 -22.70 -3.72
C LYS A 21 11.43 -22.82 -5.01
N ILE A 22 12.75 -23.00 -4.93
CA ILE A 22 13.59 -23.25 -6.11
C ILE A 22 13.15 -24.54 -6.81
N GLY A 23 12.92 -25.62 -6.05
CA GLY A 23 12.38 -26.87 -6.61
C GLY A 23 11.01 -26.68 -7.29
N GLN A 24 10.09 -25.95 -6.65
CA GLN A 24 8.78 -25.64 -7.24
C GLN A 24 8.91 -24.80 -8.52
N PHE A 25 9.78 -23.79 -8.51
CA PHE A 25 10.06 -22.94 -9.66
C PHE A 25 10.63 -23.74 -10.84
N ILE A 26 11.56 -24.66 -10.59
CA ILE A 26 12.12 -25.53 -11.63
C ILE A 26 11.02 -26.40 -12.25
N LEU A 27 10.14 -27.00 -11.44
CA LEU A 27 9.03 -27.82 -11.94
C LEU A 27 8.02 -27.00 -12.75
N ASP A 28 7.68 -25.79 -12.30
CA ASP A 28 6.79 -24.87 -13.00
C ASP A 28 7.35 -24.46 -14.37
N GLU A 29 8.63 -24.08 -14.44
CA GLU A 29 9.29 -23.69 -15.70
C GLU A 29 9.46 -24.85 -16.69
N LEU A 30 9.43 -26.08 -16.19
CA LEU A 30 9.46 -27.30 -16.99
C LEU A 30 8.05 -27.83 -17.34
N ASP A 31 7.00 -27.10 -16.97
CA ASP A 31 5.58 -27.46 -17.17
C ASP A 31 5.19 -28.81 -16.53
N ILE A 32 5.81 -29.15 -15.40
CA ILE A 32 5.58 -30.40 -14.68
C ILE A 32 4.56 -30.17 -13.57
N SER A 33 3.31 -30.56 -13.83
CA SER A 33 2.22 -30.49 -12.85
C SER A 33 2.03 -31.81 -12.09
N ASP A 34 1.37 -31.74 -10.93
CA ASP A 34 0.97 -32.90 -10.12
C ASP A 34 2.07 -33.92 -9.72
N SER A 35 3.32 -33.45 -9.62
CA SER A 35 4.47 -34.28 -9.23
C SER A 35 4.93 -34.09 -7.77
N GLU A 36 5.62 -35.10 -7.25
CA GLU A 36 6.34 -35.16 -5.98
C GLU A 36 7.84 -35.24 -6.22
N LEU A 37 8.58 -34.26 -5.70
CA LEU A 37 10.04 -34.17 -5.76
C LEU A 37 10.59 -34.13 -4.33
N SER A 38 11.59 -34.96 -4.04
CA SER A 38 12.34 -34.90 -2.78
C SER A 38 13.73 -34.33 -3.02
N ILE A 39 14.16 -33.40 -2.18
CA ILE A 39 15.51 -32.85 -2.19
C ILE A 39 16.13 -33.11 -0.82
N VAL A 40 17.24 -33.85 -0.81
CA VAL A 40 17.92 -34.27 0.42
C VAL A 40 19.34 -33.70 0.43
N CYS A 41 19.67 -32.92 1.47
CA CYS A 41 21.03 -32.39 1.67
C CYS A 41 21.76 -33.22 2.72
N VAL A 42 22.89 -33.82 2.35
CA VAL A 42 23.64 -34.78 3.17
C VAL A 42 25.12 -34.41 3.27
N SER A 43 25.86 -35.09 4.16
CA SER A 43 27.31 -35.03 4.23
C SER A 43 27.98 -35.95 3.20
N ASP A 44 29.28 -35.78 2.99
CA ASP A 44 30.07 -36.65 2.13
C ASP A 44 30.04 -38.12 2.53
N GLU A 45 30.10 -38.43 3.83
CA GLU A 45 30.05 -39.80 4.33
C GLU A 45 28.77 -40.51 3.89
N LYS A 46 27.65 -39.78 3.98
CA LYS A 46 26.33 -40.31 3.64
C LYS A 46 26.17 -40.49 2.14
N ILE A 47 26.59 -39.52 1.33
CA ILE A 47 26.50 -39.66 -0.14
C ILE A 47 27.47 -40.71 -0.67
N ALA A 48 28.65 -40.88 -0.06
CA ALA A 48 29.62 -41.92 -0.45
C ALA A 48 29.04 -43.31 -0.24
N THR A 49 28.32 -43.52 0.87
CA THR A 49 27.60 -44.77 1.15
C THR A 49 26.54 -45.04 0.06
N LEU A 50 25.79 -44.02 -0.34
CA LEU A 50 24.79 -44.15 -1.42
C LEU A 50 25.45 -44.40 -2.78
N ASN A 51 26.57 -43.76 -3.06
CA ASN A 51 27.32 -43.91 -4.32
C ASN A 51 27.89 -45.33 -4.47
N GLU A 52 28.42 -45.90 -3.38
CA GLU A 52 28.88 -47.29 -3.35
C GLU A 52 27.71 -48.27 -3.51
N GLN A 53 26.61 -48.04 -2.76
CA GLN A 53 25.46 -48.94 -2.77
C GLN A 53 24.71 -48.99 -4.12
N TYR A 54 24.55 -47.84 -4.79
CA TYR A 54 23.69 -47.75 -5.98
C TYR A 54 24.45 -47.57 -7.30
N ARG A 55 25.72 -47.15 -7.28
CA ARG A 55 26.56 -47.00 -8.48
C ARG A 55 27.83 -47.85 -8.48
N GLU A 56 28.10 -48.61 -7.41
CA GLU A 56 29.33 -49.39 -7.21
C GLU A 56 30.62 -48.53 -7.33
N LYS A 57 30.50 -47.23 -7.02
CA LYS A 57 31.60 -46.26 -7.08
C LYS A 57 32.05 -45.88 -5.67
N SER A 58 33.35 -45.95 -5.42
CA SER A 58 33.94 -45.56 -4.13
C SER A 58 34.10 -44.04 -4.01
N GLY A 59 33.85 -43.49 -2.82
CA GLY A 59 34.04 -42.07 -2.50
C GLY A 59 32.79 -41.20 -2.71
N PRO A 60 32.80 -39.95 -2.19
CA PRO A 60 31.68 -39.03 -2.30
C PRO A 60 31.51 -38.51 -3.74
N THR A 61 30.28 -38.11 -4.06
CA THR A 61 29.94 -37.40 -5.29
C THR A 61 29.15 -36.13 -4.95
N ASN A 62 28.89 -35.27 -5.93
CA ASN A 62 28.25 -33.97 -5.71
C ASN A 62 26.72 -34.06 -5.68
N VAL A 63 26.13 -34.83 -6.61
CA VAL A 63 24.68 -35.06 -6.72
C VAL A 63 24.38 -36.50 -7.14
N LEU A 64 23.32 -37.07 -6.57
CA LEU A 64 22.71 -38.32 -7.01
C LEU A 64 21.22 -38.07 -7.28
N SER A 65 20.71 -38.64 -8.37
CA SER A 65 19.31 -38.50 -8.78
C SER A 65 18.69 -39.89 -8.90
N PHE A 66 17.65 -40.16 -8.12
CA PHE A 66 16.95 -41.44 -8.08
C PHE A 66 15.55 -41.28 -8.70
N SER A 67 15.42 -41.57 -9.99
CA SER A 67 14.12 -41.49 -10.68
C SER A 67 13.19 -42.60 -10.21
N MET A 68 11.99 -42.21 -9.77
CA MET A 68 10.93 -43.16 -9.39
C MET A 68 10.07 -43.58 -10.60
N GLN A 69 10.33 -42.97 -11.76
CA GLN A 69 9.66 -43.25 -13.03
C GLN A 69 10.34 -44.37 -13.83
N GLU A 70 11.41 -44.96 -13.30
CA GLU A 70 12.13 -46.08 -13.90
C GLU A 70 11.75 -47.44 -13.25
N GLY A 71 11.87 -48.53 -14.01
CA GLY A 71 11.65 -49.92 -13.54
C GLY A 71 10.23 -50.49 -13.71
N GLU A 72 10.03 -51.75 -13.31
CA GLU A 72 8.80 -52.55 -13.59
C GLU A 72 7.50 -51.96 -13.01
N PHE A 73 7.58 -51.06 -12.03
CA PHE A 73 6.43 -50.48 -11.32
C PHE A 73 6.23 -48.97 -11.57
N SER A 74 6.87 -48.39 -12.59
CA SER A 74 6.76 -46.96 -12.93
C SER A 74 5.31 -46.49 -13.16
N HIS A 75 4.47 -47.36 -13.73
CA HIS A 75 3.05 -47.12 -13.97
C HIS A 75 2.20 -46.90 -12.70
N LEU A 76 2.67 -47.35 -11.53
CA LEU A 76 2.00 -47.15 -10.24
C LEU A 76 2.46 -45.88 -9.51
N ARG A 77 3.49 -45.19 -10.02
CA ARG A 77 4.18 -44.06 -9.37
C ARG A 77 4.24 -42.83 -10.29
N GLN A 78 3.23 -42.64 -11.14
CA GLN A 78 3.22 -41.59 -12.16
C GLN A 78 3.43 -40.16 -11.60
N ASN A 79 3.00 -39.92 -10.36
CA ASN A 79 3.13 -38.62 -9.71
C ASN A 79 4.42 -38.47 -8.88
N MET A 80 5.26 -39.48 -8.74
CA MET A 80 6.51 -39.39 -7.96
C MET A 80 7.69 -39.22 -8.92
N LEU A 81 8.31 -38.05 -8.94
CA LEU A 81 9.45 -37.75 -9.80
C LEU A 81 10.69 -38.50 -9.32
N GLY A 82 10.99 -38.38 -8.03
CA GLY A 82 12.14 -39.03 -7.41
C GLY A 82 12.88 -38.15 -6.40
N ASP A 83 14.08 -38.62 -6.04
CA ASP A 83 14.92 -37.99 -5.02
C ASP A 83 16.17 -37.37 -5.66
N VAL A 84 16.46 -36.11 -5.33
CA VAL A 84 17.76 -35.46 -5.62
C VAL A 84 18.53 -35.34 -4.31
N VAL A 85 19.67 -36.03 -4.23
CA VAL A 85 20.55 -36.05 -3.04
C VAL A 85 21.80 -35.23 -3.33
N LEU A 86 22.03 -34.18 -2.55
CA LEU A 86 23.11 -33.21 -2.71
C LEU A 86 24.10 -33.34 -1.56
N SER A 87 25.40 -33.47 -1.85
CA SER A 87 26.45 -33.36 -0.83
C SER A 87 26.85 -31.90 -0.63
N LEU A 88 26.62 -31.37 0.58
CA LEU A 88 27.00 -29.99 0.87
C LEU A 88 28.53 -29.83 0.97
N ASP A 89 29.23 -30.80 1.55
CA ASP A 89 30.68 -30.79 1.73
C ASP A 89 31.43 -30.79 0.38
N THR A 90 31.02 -31.67 -0.54
CA THR A 90 31.58 -31.71 -1.90
C THR A 90 31.20 -30.45 -2.68
N THR A 91 29.96 -29.98 -2.57
CA THR A 91 29.52 -28.73 -3.22
C THR A 91 30.36 -27.53 -2.77
N MET A 92 30.70 -27.43 -1.48
CA MET A 92 31.57 -26.37 -0.95
C MET A 92 32.98 -26.44 -1.56
N ARG A 93 33.60 -27.62 -1.57
CA ARG A 93 34.93 -27.78 -2.17
C ARG A 93 34.95 -27.41 -3.64
N GLU A 94 33.96 -27.87 -4.41
CA GLU A 94 33.85 -27.53 -5.84
C GLU A 94 33.61 -26.02 -6.05
N ALA A 95 32.80 -25.38 -5.20
CA ALA A 95 32.57 -23.95 -5.25
C ALA A 95 33.87 -23.16 -5.00
N ASP A 96 34.66 -23.55 -4.00
CA ASP A 96 35.96 -22.95 -3.70
C ASP A 96 36.98 -23.18 -4.82
N GLU A 97 37.08 -24.41 -5.36
CA GLU A 97 37.99 -24.77 -6.46
C GLU A 97 37.67 -24.03 -7.76
N SER A 98 36.39 -23.78 -8.02
CA SER A 98 35.91 -23.07 -9.22
C SER A 98 35.78 -21.56 -9.01
N ASN A 99 36.05 -21.05 -7.81
CA ASN A 99 35.83 -19.65 -7.42
C ASN A 99 34.40 -19.18 -7.73
N THR A 100 33.41 -20.04 -7.49
CA THR A 100 31.98 -19.72 -7.64
C THR A 100 31.29 -19.65 -6.28
N PRO A 101 30.28 -18.78 -6.11
CA PRO A 101 29.51 -18.77 -4.86
C PRO A 101 28.86 -20.13 -4.57
N PHE A 102 28.90 -20.57 -3.31
CA PHE A 102 28.36 -21.87 -2.88
C PHE A 102 26.89 -22.06 -3.27
N ASP A 103 26.07 -21.03 -3.11
CA ASP A 103 24.65 -21.03 -3.46
C ASP A 103 24.42 -21.18 -4.98
N HIS A 104 25.25 -20.52 -5.80
CA HIS A 104 25.24 -20.71 -7.25
C HIS A 104 25.56 -22.17 -7.61
N ARG A 105 26.58 -22.76 -6.98
CA ARG A 105 26.95 -24.17 -7.23
C ARG A 105 25.84 -25.13 -6.80
N LEU A 106 25.26 -24.90 -5.63
CA LEU A 106 24.17 -25.72 -5.09
C LEU A 106 22.93 -25.71 -6.01
N ILE A 107 22.54 -24.53 -6.51
CA ILE A 107 21.39 -24.39 -7.40
C ILE A 107 21.67 -25.06 -8.74
N PHE A 108 22.88 -24.91 -9.28
CA PHE A 108 23.29 -25.59 -10.49
C PHE A 108 23.15 -27.10 -10.36
N LEU A 109 23.65 -27.69 -9.26
CA LEU A 109 23.54 -29.12 -8.99
C LEU A 109 22.08 -29.57 -8.78
N LEU A 110 21.24 -28.74 -8.16
CA LEU A 110 19.82 -29.03 -7.99
C LEU A 110 19.09 -29.08 -9.34
N ILE A 111 19.29 -28.07 -10.21
CA ILE A 111 18.71 -28.06 -11.57
C ILE A 111 19.17 -29.29 -12.33
N HIS A 112 20.47 -29.57 -12.29
CA HIS A 112 21.07 -30.73 -12.94
C HIS A 112 20.45 -32.05 -12.46
N GLY A 113 20.25 -32.20 -11.15
CA GLY A 113 19.61 -33.38 -10.57
C GLY A 113 18.15 -33.55 -11.00
N VAL A 114 17.37 -32.46 -11.02
CA VAL A 114 15.96 -32.50 -11.46
C VAL A 114 15.84 -32.83 -12.95
N LEU A 115 16.72 -32.28 -13.79
CA LEU A 115 16.74 -32.59 -15.23
C LEU A 115 16.99 -34.08 -15.48
N HIS A 116 17.84 -34.72 -14.67
CA HIS A 116 18.03 -36.18 -14.73
C HIS A 116 16.77 -36.97 -14.36
N LEU A 117 16.00 -36.53 -13.36
CA LEU A 117 14.77 -37.23 -12.95
C LEU A 117 13.72 -37.28 -14.08
N ILE A 118 13.77 -36.35 -15.03
CA ILE A 118 12.82 -36.24 -16.14
C ILE A 118 13.38 -36.73 -17.48
N GLY A 119 14.53 -37.41 -17.45
CA GLY A 119 15.08 -38.12 -18.60
C GLY A 119 16.06 -37.32 -19.47
N TYR A 120 16.57 -36.17 -19.00
CA TYR A 120 17.77 -35.60 -19.60
C TYR A 120 18.99 -36.43 -19.19
N ASP A 121 19.88 -36.67 -20.15
CA ASP A 121 21.12 -37.38 -19.91
C ASP A 121 22.27 -36.68 -20.64
N HIS A 122 23.42 -36.64 -20.00
CA HIS A 122 24.66 -36.09 -20.54
C HIS A 122 25.77 -37.13 -20.68
N GLU A 123 25.54 -38.39 -20.25
CA GLU A 123 26.51 -39.49 -20.32
C GLU A 123 26.39 -40.30 -21.63
N THR A 124 25.27 -40.24 -22.35
CA THR A 124 24.99 -41.06 -23.55
C THR A 124 25.43 -40.46 -24.89
N THR A 125 25.11 -39.20 -25.18
CA THR A 125 25.52 -38.55 -26.43
C THR A 125 25.90 -37.07 -26.24
N ALA A 126 26.82 -36.57 -27.08
CA ALA A 126 27.21 -35.15 -27.06
C ALA A 126 26.03 -34.20 -27.31
N LYS A 127 25.04 -34.63 -28.09
CA LYS A 127 23.84 -33.85 -28.40
C LYS A 127 22.89 -33.74 -27.21
N ASP A 128 22.79 -34.79 -26.41
CA ASP A 128 21.92 -34.78 -25.22
C ASP A 128 22.59 -34.02 -24.06
N ALA A 129 23.92 -34.10 -23.96
CA ALA A 129 24.71 -33.24 -23.07
C ALA A 129 24.56 -31.74 -23.40
N GLU A 130 24.57 -31.37 -24.68
CA GLU A 130 24.38 -29.98 -25.12
C GLU A 130 23.00 -29.44 -24.74
N LYS A 131 21.93 -30.21 -25.01
CA LYS A 131 20.55 -29.84 -24.62
C LYS A 131 20.40 -29.69 -23.11
N MET A 132 20.98 -30.60 -22.33
CA MET A 132 20.90 -30.54 -20.87
C MET A 132 21.62 -29.30 -20.33
N ASN A 133 22.78 -28.96 -20.89
CA ASN A 133 23.50 -27.74 -20.54
C ASN A 133 22.72 -26.48 -20.89
N GLU A 134 22.13 -26.40 -22.09
CA GLU A 134 21.30 -25.28 -22.50
C GLU A 134 20.12 -25.08 -21.53
N GLN A 135 19.40 -26.16 -21.20
CA GLN A 135 18.28 -26.09 -20.27
C GLN A 135 18.72 -25.71 -18.86
N THR A 136 19.87 -26.20 -18.41
CA THR A 136 20.45 -25.82 -17.12
C THR A 136 20.74 -24.33 -17.05
N GLN A 137 21.34 -23.75 -18.11
CA GLN A 137 21.65 -22.31 -18.16
C GLN A 137 20.40 -21.45 -18.17
N ILE A 138 19.36 -21.84 -18.92
CA ILE A 138 18.08 -21.10 -18.98
C ILE A 138 17.41 -21.05 -17.60
N LEU A 139 17.32 -22.19 -16.91
CA LEU A 139 16.72 -22.25 -15.57
C LEU A 139 17.56 -21.48 -14.55
N PHE A 140 18.89 -21.63 -14.64
CA PHE A 140 19.81 -20.97 -13.74
C PHE A 140 19.74 -19.45 -13.85
N SER A 141 19.72 -18.88 -15.05
CA SER A 141 19.63 -17.42 -15.23
C SER A 141 18.35 -16.86 -14.60
N LYS A 142 17.21 -17.53 -14.82
CA LYS A 142 15.92 -17.14 -14.26
C LYS A 142 15.89 -17.18 -12.73
N ILE A 143 16.54 -18.19 -12.12
CA ILE A 143 16.60 -18.31 -10.66
C ILE A 143 17.51 -17.22 -10.08
N VAL A 144 18.67 -16.98 -10.69
CA VAL A 144 19.65 -15.98 -10.21
C VAL A 144 19.10 -14.55 -10.27
N GLU A 145 18.27 -14.24 -11.27
CA GLU A 145 17.60 -12.94 -11.41
C GLU A 145 16.37 -12.77 -10.52
N SER A 146 15.95 -13.83 -9.81
CA SER A 146 14.76 -13.83 -8.97
C SER A 146 15.06 -13.58 -7.48
N PRO A 147 14.05 -13.22 -6.66
CA PRO A 147 14.20 -13.13 -5.21
C PRO A 147 14.58 -14.45 -4.53
N LEU A 148 14.52 -15.59 -5.24
CA LEU A 148 14.83 -16.91 -4.71
C LEU A 148 16.30 -17.05 -4.29
N MET A 149 17.20 -16.19 -4.77
CA MET A 149 18.59 -16.13 -4.30
C MET A 149 18.71 -15.51 -2.90
N MET A 150 17.75 -14.69 -2.47
CA MET A 150 17.81 -14.01 -1.19
C MET A 150 17.54 -14.97 -0.02
N PRO A 151 18.20 -14.80 1.15
CA PRO A 151 17.84 -15.54 2.35
C PRO A 151 16.38 -15.26 2.75
N THR A 152 15.65 -16.29 3.16
CA THR A 152 14.23 -16.21 3.53
C THR A 152 13.96 -15.15 4.61
N GLU A 153 14.84 -15.00 5.60
CA GLU A 153 14.69 -13.98 6.64
C GLU A 153 14.86 -12.55 6.10
N THR A 154 15.76 -12.36 5.13
CA THR A 154 15.92 -11.08 4.41
C THR A 154 14.67 -10.75 3.60
N VAL A 155 14.09 -11.74 2.91
CA VAL A 155 12.82 -11.57 2.17
C VAL A 155 11.69 -11.19 3.12
N ARG A 156 11.55 -11.89 4.25
CA ARG A 156 10.56 -11.59 5.29
C ARG A 156 10.69 -10.16 5.80
N GLN A 157 11.91 -9.72 6.12
CA GLN A 157 12.15 -8.36 6.59
C GLN A 157 11.80 -7.32 5.52
N LYS A 158 12.14 -7.59 4.25
CA LYS A 158 11.81 -6.71 3.12
C LYS A 158 10.30 -6.58 2.89
N ILE A 159 9.54 -7.68 2.97
CA ILE A 159 8.07 -7.67 2.91
C ILE A 159 7.48 -6.79 4.03
N ILE A 160 8.00 -6.88 5.25
CA ILE A 160 7.56 -6.06 6.38
C ILE A 160 7.83 -4.58 6.13
N ASP A 161 9.04 -4.24 5.69
CA ASP A 161 9.46 -2.86 5.48
C ASP A 161 8.69 -2.20 4.33
N LEU A 162 8.54 -2.88 3.20
CA LEU A 162 7.73 -2.43 2.07
C LEU A 162 6.26 -2.24 2.48
N SER A 163 5.70 -3.19 3.25
CA SER A 163 4.32 -3.10 3.74
C SER A 163 4.11 -1.87 4.63
N GLN A 164 5.06 -1.54 5.49
CA GLN A 164 5.00 -0.35 6.35
C GLN A 164 5.09 0.95 5.56
N GLN A 165 6.02 1.02 4.59
CA GLN A 165 6.18 2.18 3.70
C GLN A 165 4.91 2.44 2.88
N LEU A 166 4.36 1.39 2.26
CA LEU A 166 3.14 1.51 1.46
C LEU A 166 1.94 1.92 2.30
N HIS A 167 1.75 1.37 3.51
CA HIS A 167 0.67 1.83 4.40
C HIS A 167 0.80 3.31 4.78
N TYR A 168 2.02 3.76 5.06
CA TYR A 168 2.30 5.16 5.36
C TYR A 168 1.94 6.06 4.18
N HIS A 169 2.38 5.71 2.96
CA HIS A 169 2.11 6.49 1.77
C HIS A 169 0.64 6.40 1.30
N GLN A 170 -0.05 5.28 1.51
CA GLN A 170 -1.50 5.18 1.31
C GLN A 170 -2.27 6.13 2.23
N ASN A 171 -1.86 6.26 3.49
CA ASN A 171 -2.49 7.20 4.42
C ASN A 171 -2.30 8.65 3.95
N LEU A 172 -1.08 9.00 3.55
CA LEU A 172 -0.76 10.33 3.01
C LEU A 172 -1.56 10.65 1.74
N TYR A 173 -1.63 9.70 0.82
CA TYR A 173 -2.32 9.85 -0.46
C TYR A 173 -3.84 9.92 -0.29
N TYR A 174 -4.45 8.91 0.33
CA TYR A 174 -5.91 8.78 0.36
C TYR A 174 -6.61 9.54 1.50
N ILE A 175 -5.97 9.66 2.67
CA ILE A 175 -6.60 10.27 3.85
C ILE A 175 -6.20 11.73 4.00
N LYS A 176 -4.91 12.03 3.82
CA LYS A 176 -4.37 13.38 4.03
C LYS A 176 -4.34 14.24 2.77
N ALA A 177 -4.52 13.65 1.59
CA ALA A 177 -4.36 14.31 0.28
C ALA A 177 -3.02 15.06 0.16
N GLN A 178 -1.95 14.52 0.74
CA GLN A 178 -0.60 15.10 0.79
C GLN A 178 0.45 14.01 0.56
N PRO A 179 0.57 13.47 -0.67
CA PRO A 179 1.56 12.44 -0.96
C PRO A 179 3.00 12.94 -0.75
N GLU A 180 3.85 12.10 -0.15
CA GLU A 180 5.31 12.35 0.05
C GLU A 180 6.20 11.58 -0.94
N ILE A 181 5.63 10.58 -1.60
CA ILE A 181 6.23 9.93 -2.76
C ILE A 181 5.23 10.00 -3.89
N SER A 182 5.72 9.83 -5.09
CA SER A 182 4.89 9.80 -6.28
C SER A 182 4.15 8.50 -6.47
N ASP A 183 3.16 8.53 -7.37
CA ASP A 183 2.47 7.34 -7.85
C ASP A 183 3.46 6.30 -8.42
N ALA A 184 4.45 6.72 -9.22
CA ALA A 184 5.45 5.79 -9.78
C ALA A 184 6.35 5.13 -8.73
N GLU A 185 6.78 5.88 -7.71
CA GLU A 185 7.60 5.33 -6.62
C GLU A 185 6.74 4.45 -5.71
N PHE A 186 5.52 4.87 -5.43
CA PHE A 186 4.53 4.07 -4.73
C PHE A 186 4.28 2.75 -5.46
N ASP A 187 4.14 2.82 -6.78
CA ASP A 187 3.94 1.69 -7.67
C ASP A 187 5.17 0.77 -7.68
N ARG A 188 6.39 1.30 -7.75
CA ARG A 188 7.63 0.52 -7.64
C ARG A 188 7.69 -0.27 -6.33
N LEU A 189 7.44 0.39 -5.20
CA LEU A 189 7.41 -0.26 -3.87
C LEU A 189 6.31 -1.31 -3.79
N PHE A 190 5.16 -1.03 -4.41
CA PHE A 190 4.01 -1.92 -4.46
C PHE A 190 4.28 -3.17 -5.30
N ASP A 191 4.87 -3.00 -6.48
CA ASP A 191 5.18 -4.07 -7.42
C ASP A 191 6.30 -4.95 -6.87
N GLU A 192 7.28 -4.34 -6.17
CA GLU A 192 8.30 -5.07 -5.43
C GLU A 192 7.69 -5.95 -4.32
N LEU A 193 6.76 -5.40 -3.51
CA LEU A 193 6.06 -6.18 -2.48
C LEU A 193 5.24 -7.32 -3.09
N LEU A 194 4.49 -7.04 -4.16
CA LEU A 194 3.67 -8.02 -4.87
C LEU A 194 4.52 -9.16 -5.45
N MET A 195 5.68 -8.82 -6.01
CA MET A 195 6.63 -9.80 -6.55
C MET A 195 7.18 -10.71 -5.45
N LEU A 196 7.55 -10.15 -4.29
CA LEU A 196 8.01 -10.95 -3.14
C LEU A 196 6.90 -11.87 -2.60
N GLU A 197 5.68 -11.36 -2.44
CA GLU A 197 4.54 -12.16 -1.96
C GLU A 197 4.11 -13.25 -2.94
N LYS A 198 4.31 -13.04 -4.25
CA LYS A 198 4.07 -14.07 -5.28
C LYS A 198 5.05 -15.24 -5.16
N HIS A 199 6.33 -14.96 -4.93
CA HIS A 199 7.36 -16.01 -4.78
C HIS A 199 7.31 -16.66 -3.37
N TYR A 200 6.86 -15.92 -2.35
CA TYR A 200 6.76 -16.39 -0.95
C TYR A 200 5.33 -16.19 -0.38
N PRO A 201 4.30 -16.88 -0.90
CA PRO A 201 2.91 -16.71 -0.48
C PRO A 201 2.65 -17.01 1.01
N GLU A 202 3.46 -17.87 1.64
CA GLU A 202 3.40 -18.15 3.07
C GLU A 202 3.87 -16.99 3.97
N LEU A 203 4.61 -16.03 3.41
CA LEU A 203 5.02 -14.80 4.10
C LEU A 203 4.03 -13.65 3.89
N ALA A 204 3.08 -13.79 2.95
CA ALA A 204 2.04 -12.80 2.71
C ALA A 204 1.06 -12.76 3.90
N VAL A 205 0.76 -11.56 4.36
CA VAL A 205 -0.19 -11.33 5.46
C VAL A 205 -1.53 -10.81 4.93
N PRO A 206 -2.68 -11.20 5.50
CA PRO A 206 -3.99 -10.73 5.06
C PRO A 206 -4.17 -9.21 5.07
N GLU A 207 -3.43 -8.51 5.94
CA GLU A 207 -3.43 -7.05 6.06
C GLU A 207 -2.43 -6.36 5.13
N SER A 208 -1.77 -7.08 4.23
CA SER A 208 -0.80 -6.50 3.31
C SER A 208 -1.41 -5.40 2.43
N PRO A 209 -0.66 -4.33 2.12
CA PRO A 209 -1.10 -3.31 1.16
C PRO A 209 -1.55 -3.89 -0.19
N THR A 210 -0.97 -5.00 -0.63
CA THR A 210 -1.35 -5.72 -1.87
C THR A 210 -2.75 -6.34 -1.78
N SER A 211 -3.21 -6.62 -0.56
CA SER A 211 -4.50 -7.24 -0.25
C SER A 211 -5.63 -6.24 0.01
N ARG A 212 -5.34 -4.92 0.11
CA ARG A 212 -6.31 -3.85 0.42
C ARG A 212 -6.45 -2.81 -0.70
N VAL A 213 -7.68 -2.34 -0.92
CA VAL A 213 -7.99 -1.17 -1.78
C VAL A 213 -7.83 0.12 -0.95
N GLY A 214 -7.21 1.18 -1.51
CA GLY A 214 -6.97 2.44 -0.78
C GLY A 214 -8.25 3.15 -0.32
N SER A 215 -8.20 3.90 0.79
CA SER A 215 -9.38 4.47 1.48
C SER A 215 -9.42 5.99 1.51
N ASP A 216 -10.38 6.60 0.80
CA ASP A 216 -10.59 8.06 0.79
C ASP A 216 -11.58 8.60 1.85
N LEU A 217 -11.94 7.82 2.87
CA LEU A 217 -12.96 8.20 3.87
C LEU A 217 -12.56 9.41 4.74
N ASP A 218 -13.50 10.34 4.90
CA ASP A 218 -13.48 11.51 5.78
C ASP A 218 -14.47 11.31 6.94
N ASN A 219 -14.03 11.60 8.16
CA ASN A 219 -14.84 11.44 9.39
C ASN A 219 -15.94 12.51 9.54
N ALA A 220 -15.89 13.60 8.79
CA ALA A 220 -16.90 14.66 8.82
C ALA A 220 -18.19 14.29 8.07
N PHE A 221 -18.20 13.19 7.33
CA PHE A 221 -19.32 12.72 6.53
C PHE A 221 -19.78 11.34 7.02
N GLU A 222 -21.08 11.08 6.89
CA GLU A 222 -21.64 9.75 7.15
C GLU A 222 -20.98 8.73 6.21
N THR A 223 -20.75 7.53 6.71
CA THR A 223 -20.15 6.44 5.93
C THR A 223 -21.23 5.45 5.54
N VAL A 224 -21.30 5.11 4.26
CA VAL A 224 -22.31 4.24 3.66
C VAL A 224 -21.64 3.06 2.96
N ALA A 225 -22.25 1.88 3.06
CA ALA A 225 -21.74 0.67 2.44
C ALA A 225 -22.11 0.62 0.95
N HIS A 226 -21.16 0.23 0.11
CA HIS A 226 -21.43 -0.03 -1.30
C HIS A 226 -22.14 -1.36 -1.48
N THR A 227 -23.09 -1.43 -2.43
CA THR A 227 -23.83 -2.68 -2.70
C THR A 227 -22.93 -3.78 -3.26
N LYS A 228 -21.88 -3.39 -4.00
CA LYS A 228 -20.80 -4.26 -4.45
C LYS A 228 -19.44 -3.58 -4.20
N PRO A 229 -18.36 -4.35 -3.99
CA PRO A 229 -17.02 -3.78 -3.82
C PRO A 229 -16.60 -2.91 -5.00
N ILE A 230 -16.18 -1.68 -4.72
CA ILE A 230 -15.66 -0.72 -5.69
C ILE A 230 -14.14 -0.84 -5.73
N LEU A 231 -13.66 -1.62 -6.69
CA LEU A 231 -12.25 -1.98 -6.80
C LEU A 231 -11.42 -0.90 -7.53
N SER A 232 -10.11 -0.98 -7.31
CA SER A 232 -9.10 -0.29 -8.13
C SER A 232 -8.86 -1.07 -9.42
N LEU A 233 -8.14 -0.48 -10.37
CA LEU A 233 -7.66 -1.16 -11.58
C LEU A 233 -6.22 -1.61 -11.40
N ASP A 234 -5.88 -2.76 -12.00
CA ASP A 234 -4.49 -3.16 -12.22
C ASP A 234 -3.88 -2.25 -13.30
N LYS A 235 -2.55 -2.16 -13.38
CA LYS A 235 -1.86 -1.14 -14.19
C LYS A 235 -0.80 -1.72 -15.14
N CYS A 236 -0.56 -1.01 -16.23
CA CYS A 236 0.52 -1.30 -17.17
C CYS A 236 1.09 0.00 -17.75
N TYR A 237 2.27 -0.10 -18.38
CA TYR A 237 3.02 1.07 -18.88
C TYR A 237 3.38 0.97 -20.37
N SER A 238 3.28 -0.22 -20.97
CA SER A 238 3.51 -0.41 -22.41
C SER A 238 2.27 -0.93 -23.11
N ILE A 239 2.20 -0.68 -24.43
CA ILE A 239 1.13 -1.22 -25.28
C ILE A 239 1.23 -2.76 -25.35
N SER A 240 2.45 -3.30 -25.35
CA SER A 240 2.70 -4.75 -25.30
C SER A 240 2.11 -5.41 -24.06
N ASP A 241 2.15 -4.75 -22.89
CA ASP A 241 1.55 -5.29 -21.67
C ASP A 241 0.02 -5.47 -21.82
N ILE A 242 -0.64 -4.52 -22.49
CA ILE A 242 -2.08 -4.60 -22.77
C ILE A 242 -2.36 -5.77 -23.71
N GLN A 243 -1.55 -5.93 -24.75
CA GLN A 243 -1.71 -7.02 -25.71
C GLN A 243 -1.52 -8.39 -25.03
N ASP A 244 -0.50 -8.52 -24.19
CA ASP A 244 -0.25 -9.74 -23.40
C ASP A 244 -1.38 -10.04 -22.42
N TRP A 245 -1.92 -9.00 -21.77
CA TRP A 245 -3.11 -9.13 -20.94
C TRP A 245 -4.31 -9.59 -21.77
N ALA A 246 -4.59 -8.95 -22.90
CA ALA A 246 -5.70 -9.29 -23.78
C ALA A 246 -5.61 -10.74 -24.29
N LEU A 247 -4.42 -11.22 -24.66
CA LEU A 247 -4.17 -12.62 -25.04
C LEU A 247 -4.52 -13.60 -23.90
N LYS A 248 -4.15 -13.27 -22.65
CA LYS A 248 -4.51 -14.08 -21.48
C LYS A 248 -6.03 -14.09 -21.24
N ILE A 249 -6.70 -12.97 -21.51
CA ILE A 249 -8.16 -12.85 -21.37
C ILE A 249 -8.88 -13.69 -22.41
N VAL A 250 -8.49 -13.59 -23.68
CA VAL A 250 -9.07 -14.39 -24.78
C VAL A 250 -8.95 -15.90 -24.50
N LYS A 251 -7.82 -16.36 -23.95
CA LYS A 251 -7.63 -17.78 -23.58
C LYS A 251 -8.53 -18.26 -22.43
N LYS A 252 -8.95 -17.36 -21.54
CA LYS A 252 -9.74 -17.69 -20.33
C LYS A 252 -11.23 -17.41 -20.50
N ALA A 253 -11.60 -16.60 -21.49
CA ALA A 253 -12.98 -16.28 -21.78
C ALA A 253 -13.70 -17.49 -22.38
N ASP A 254 -14.97 -17.62 -22.02
CA ASP A 254 -15.90 -18.62 -22.56
C ASP A 254 -16.39 -18.29 -23.98
N ARG A 255 -16.19 -17.05 -24.40
CA ARG A 255 -16.49 -16.53 -25.76
C ARG A 255 -15.50 -15.42 -26.15
N PRO A 256 -15.38 -15.08 -27.45
CA PRO A 256 -14.59 -13.94 -27.88
C PRO A 256 -15.02 -12.64 -27.18
N PRO A 257 -14.15 -11.96 -26.42
CA PRO A 257 -14.48 -10.73 -25.72
C PRO A 257 -14.33 -9.50 -26.62
N THR A 258 -15.16 -8.48 -26.40
CA THR A 258 -14.97 -7.14 -26.97
C THR A 258 -14.24 -6.28 -25.96
N PHE A 259 -13.18 -5.60 -26.38
CA PHE A 259 -12.42 -4.65 -25.58
C PHE A 259 -12.92 -3.23 -25.78
N ILE A 260 -13.10 -2.52 -24.68
CA ILE A 260 -13.46 -1.10 -24.63
C ILE A 260 -12.23 -0.33 -24.17
N LEU A 261 -11.82 0.68 -24.93
CA LEU A 261 -10.78 1.64 -24.56
C LEU A 261 -11.45 2.96 -24.18
N ASP A 262 -11.37 3.32 -22.90
CA ASP A 262 -11.86 4.58 -22.35
C ASP A 262 -10.68 5.46 -21.89
N GLU A 263 -10.85 6.78 -21.92
CA GLU A 263 -9.91 7.68 -21.24
C GLU A 263 -10.01 7.53 -19.72
N LYS A 264 -8.86 7.45 -19.04
CA LYS A 264 -8.80 7.40 -17.58
C LYS A 264 -8.83 8.82 -17.02
N LEU A 265 -10.02 9.25 -16.64
CA LEU A 265 -10.27 10.59 -16.11
C LEU A 265 -9.53 10.80 -14.78
N ASP A 266 -8.85 11.94 -14.66
CA ASP A 266 -8.22 12.34 -13.42
C ASP A 266 -9.18 13.18 -12.57
N GLY A 267 -10.04 12.47 -11.82
CA GLY A 267 -11.07 13.08 -10.98
C GLY A 267 -11.34 12.26 -9.72
N ILE A 268 -12.61 12.20 -9.33
CA ILE A 268 -13.05 11.41 -8.17
C ILE A 268 -14.15 10.45 -8.57
N SER A 269 -13.89 9.18 -8.33
CA SER A 269 -14.87 8.11 -8.45
C SER A 269 -16.06 8.38 -7.52
N ILE A 270 -17.25 8.43 -8.10
CA ILE A 270 -18.53 8.55 -7.42
C ILE A 270 -19.45 7.39 -7.78
N ILE A 271 -20.19 6.90 -6.79
CA ILE A 271 -21.21 5.87 -6.94
C ILE A 271 -22.56 6.55 -6.78
N LEU A 272 -23.45 6.41 -7.77
CA LEU A 272 -24.79 6.99 -7.78
C LEU A 272 -25.83 5.87 -7.73
N THR A 273 -26.66 5.84 -6.69
CA THR A 273 -27.71 4.83 -6.53
C THR A 273 -29.08 5.43 -6.80
N TYR A 274 -29.78 4.84 -7.77
CA TYR A 274 -31.13 5.18 -8.16
C TYR A 274 -32.09 4.09 -7.74
N LYS A 275 -33.23 4.50 -7.19
CA LYS A 275 -34.37 3.63 -6.89
C LYS A 275 -35.64 4.19 -7.50
N ASP A 276 -36.37 3.36 -8.24
CA ASP A 276 -37.56 3.74 -9.00
C ASP A 276 -37.34 5.01 -9.86
N GLY A 277 -36.14 5.10 -10.45
CA GLY A 277 -35.70 6.22 -11.27
C GLY A 277 -35.37 7.51 -10.51
N ARG A 278 -35.22 7.50 -9.17
CA ARG A 278 -34.83 8.69 -8.39
C ARG A 278 -33.46 8.48 -7.73
N LEU A 279 -32.62 9.52 -7.76
CA LEU A 279 -31.34 9.51 -7.06
C LEU A 279 -31.58 9.51 -5.55
N ILE A 280 -31.28 8.38 -4.89
CA ILE A 280 -31.46 8.22 -3.44
C ILE A 280 -30.15 8.41 -2.67
N GLN A 281 -29.00 8.11 -3.30
CA GLN A 281 -27.71 8.19 -2.64
C GLN A 281 -26.58 8.45 -3.65
N ALA A 282 -25.59 9.25 -3.23
CA ALA A 282 -24.29 9.36 -3.90
C ALA A 282 -23.17 9.17 -2.87
N ALA A 283 -22.23 8.29 -3.16
CA ALA A 283 -21.14 7.94 -2.26
C ALA A 283 -19.76 8.02 -2.93
N THR A 284 -18.75 8.49 -2.20
CA THR A 284 -17.35 8.41 -2.67
C THR A 284 -16.88 6.95 -2.69
N ARG A 285 -15.74 6.64 -3.32
CA ARG A 285 -15.20 5.28 -3.29
C ARG A 285 -14.89 4.81 -1.87
N GLY A 286 -14.31 5.68 -1.05
CA GLY A 286 -13.77 5.32 0.27
C GLY A 286 -12.78 4.18 0.16
N ASN A 287 -12.94 3.15 1.00
CA ASN A 287 -12.07 1.97 1.03
C ASN A 287 -12.51 0.86 0.05
N GLY A 288 -13.44 1.16 -0.85
CA GLY A 288 -13.99 0.21 -1.81
C GLY A 288 -15.18 -0.59 -1.26
N THR A 289 -15.29 -0.78 0.05
CA THR A 289 -16.47 -1.41 0.69
C THR A 289 -17.42 -0.36 1.26
N TYR A 290 -16.86 0.74 1.75
CA TYR A 290 -17.57 1.87 2.33
C TYR A 290 -17.08 3.17 1.69
N GLY A 291 -18.00 4.12 1.50
CA GLY A 291 -17.77 5.46 0.98
C GLY A 291 -18.37 6.53 1.88
N ASN A 292 -18.01 7.80 1.70
CA ASN A 292 -18.73 8.89 2.35
C ASN A 292 -20.00 9.24 1.59
N ASP A 293 -21.11 9.42 2.29
CA ASP A 293 -22.34 9.96 1.71
C ASP A 293 -22.15 11.44 1.40
N VAL A 294 -22.18 11.76 0.11
CA VAL A 294 -22.03 13.10 -0.44
C VAL A 294 -23.25 13.49 -1.28
N THR A 295 -24.40 12.86 -1.02
CA THR A 295 -25.64 13.02 -1.79
C THR A 295 -26.07 14.47 -1.92
N ALA A 296 -26.03 15.25 -0.84
CA ALA A 296 -26.42 16.65 -0.85
C ALA A 296 -25.54 17.51 -1.77
N ASN A 297 -24.25 17.20 -1.86
CA ASN A 297 -23.26 17.92 -2.66
C ASN A 297 -23.37 17.52 -4.13
N VAL A 298 -23.48 16.21 -4.38
CA VAL A 298 -23.61 15.66 -5.74
C VAL A 298 -24.91 16.12 -6.42
N LYS A 299 -26.00 16.33 -5.67
CA LYS A 299 -27.26 16.91 -6.19
C LYS A 299 -27.10 18.31 -6.79
N THR A 300 -25.99 19.00 -6.53
CA THR A 300 -25.71 20.34 -7.10
C THR A 300 -25.06 20.28 -8.48
N ILE A 301 -24.60 19.09 -8.90
CA ILE A 301 -23.93 18.88 -10.19
C ILE A 301 -25.00 18.75 -11.28
N ALA A 302 -25.15 19.79 -12.11
CA ALA A 302 -26.22 19.88 -13.11
C ALA A 302 -26.23 18.72 -14.12
N ALA A 303 -25.07 18.12 -14.38
CA ALA A 303 -24.91 17.00 -15.31
C ALA A 303 -25.44 15.66 -14.75
N ILE A 304 -25.84 15.59 -13.47
CA ILE A 304 -26.38 14.38 -12.84
C ILE A 304 -27.91 14.46 -12.81
N PRO A 305 -28.63 13.52 -13.48
CA PRO A 305 -30.09 13.53 -13.48
C PRO A 305 -30.62 13.16 -12.09
N LEU A 306 -31.39 14.03 -11.42
CA LEU A 306 -31.99 13.68 -10.13
C LEU A 306 -33.15 12.67 -10.26
N LYS A 307 -33.77 12.63 -11.44
CA LYS A 307 -34.82 11.70 -11.83
C LYS A 307 -34.55 11.22 -13.25
N LEU A 308 -34.58 9.90 -13.45
CA LEU A 308 -34.42 9.27 -14.74
C LEU A 308 -35.73 9.31 -15.55
N PRO A 309 -35.66 9.25 -16.90
CA PRO A 309 -36.84 9.23 -17.78
C PRO A 309 -37.76 8.03 -17.58
N SER A 310 -37.23 6.91 -17.09
CA SER A 310 -38.01 5.71 -16.79
C SER A 310 -37.69 5.18 -15.38
N PRO A 311 -38.62 4.44 -14.73
CA PRO A 311 -38.35 3.79 -13.45
C PRO A 311 -37.27 2.74 -13.63
N ALA A 312 -36.18 2.86 -12.87
CA ALA A 312 -35.11 1.88 -12.87
C ALA A 312 -34.41 1.85 -11.51
N ASN A 313 -33.91 0.67 -11.14
CA ASN A 313 -33.09 0.45 -9.96
C ASN A 313 -31.67 0.14 -10.44
N LEU A 314 -30.76 1.09 -10.24
CA LEU A 314 -29.41 1.00 -10.79
C LEU A 314 -28.40 1.77 -9.94
N THR A 315 -27.22 1.18 -9.82
CA THR A 315 -26.05 1.76 -9.18
C THR A 315 -25.01 2.00 -10.27
N ILE A 316 -24.70 3.26 -10.50
CA ILE A 316 -23.80 3.73 -11.54
C ILE A 316 -22.48 4.18 -10.93
N ARG A 317 -21.38 3.95 -11.65
CA ARG A 317 -20.08 4.52 -11.33
C ARG A 317 -19.65 5.54 -12.39
N GLY A 318 -19.18 6.69 -11.92
CA GLY A 318 -18.65 7.76 -12.77
C GLY A 318 -17.48 8.49 -12.11
N GLU A 319 -16.85 9.39 -12.86
CA GLU A 319 -15.78 10.26 -12.37
C GLU A 319 -16.26 11.70 -12.36
N ILE A 320 -16.22 12.35 -11.21
CA ILE A 320 -16.44 13.79 -11.09
C ILE A 320 -15.11 14.51 -11.36
N PHE A 321 -15.12 15.51 -12.23
CA PHE A 321 -13.92 16.27 -12.60
C PHE A 321 -14.24 17.76 -12.82
N ILE A 322 -13.19 18.56 -12.98
CA ILE A 322 -13.28 19.99 -13.33
C ILE A 322 -12.60 20.20 -14.68
N ARG A 323 -13.26 20.96 -15.56
CA ARG A 323 -12.68 21.31 -16.86
C ARG A 323 -11.43 22.19 -16.69
N ARG A 324 -10.40 21.99 -17.51
CA ARG A 324 -9.13 22.75 -17.46
C ARG A 324 -9.36 24.25 -17.64
N SER A 325 -10.19 24.65 -18.61
CA SER A 325 -10.57 26.04 -18.84
C SER A 325 -11.17 26.69 -17.60
N VAL A 326 -12.06 25.95 -16.92
CA VAL A 326 -12.76 26.42 -15.75
C VAL A 326 -11.89 26.44 -14.51
N PHE A 327 -11.04 25.43 -14.32
CA PHE A 327 -10.05 25.39 -13.25
C PHE A 327 -9.13 26.62 -13.29
N LYS A 328 -8.60 26.96 -14.47
CA LYS A 328 -7.76 28.17 -14.67
C LYS A 328 -8.52 29.45 -14.34
N GLU A 329 -9.80 29.52 -14.69
CA GLU A 329 -10.63 30.68 -14.38
C GLU A 329 -10.91 30.83 -12.88
N ILE A 330 -11.10 29.72 -12.16
CA ILE A 330 -11.24 29.71 -10.69
C ILE A 330 -9.95 30.22 -10.04
N GLU A 331 -8.79 29.70 -10.43
CA GLU A 331 -7.49 30.17 -9.90
C GLU A 331 -7.29 31.67 -10.14
N ARG A 332 -7.63 32.14 -11.35
CA ARG A 332 -7.54 33.56 -11.72
C ARG A 332 -8.49 34.44 -10.90
N THR A 333 -9.71 33.96 -10.65
CA THR A 333 -10.75 34.74 -9.96
C THR A 333 -10.54 34.76 -8.45
N GLU A 334 -10.10 33.65 -7.86
CA GLU A 334 -9.89 33.53 -6.42
C GLU A 334 -8.49 33.97 -5.98
N GLY A 335 -7.52 34.05 -6.92
CA GLY A 335 -6.13 34.37 -6.61
C GLY A 335 -5.43 33.29 -5.77
N ILE A 336 -5.99 32.07 -5.75
CA ILE A 336 -5.48 30.91 -5.04
C ILE A 336 -5.04 29.90 -6.11
N SER A 337 -3.81 29.40 -6.00
CA SER A 337 -3.38 28.26 -6.81
C SER A 337 -3.71 26.97 -6.08
N TYR A 338 -4.31 26.02 -6.79
CA TYR A 338 -4.67 24.70 -6.29
C TYR A 338 -3.70 23.65 -6.83
N ASP A 339 -3.43 22.59 -6.05
CA ASP A 339 -2.46 21.55 -6.45
C ASP A 339 -2.81 20.88 -7.78
N SER A 340 -4.10 20.59 -7.99
CA SER A 340 -4.63 19.99 -9.22
C SER A 340 -6.16 20.16 -9.33
N PRO A 341 -6.74 20.02 -10.54
CA PRO A 341 -8.19 19.96 -10.73
C PRO A 341 -8.85 18.83 -9.93
N ARG A 342 -8.19 17.67 -9.82
CA ARG A 342 -8.63 16.52 -9.01
C ARG A 342 -8.78 16.89 -7.54
N ASN A 343 -7.78 17.56 -6.97
CA ASN A 343 -7.77 17.95 -5.56
C ASN A 343 -8.88 18.97 -5.27
N LEU A 344 -9.07 19.93 -6.16
CA LEU A 344 -10.17 20.90 -6.04
C LEU A 344 -11.53 20.22 -6.13
N ALA A 345 -11.73 19.29 -7.07
CA ALA A 345 -12.95 18.50 -7.14
C ALA A 345 -13.20 17.72 -5.84
N ALA A 346 -12.13 17.21 -5.20
CA ALA A 346 -12.23 16.33 -4.03
C ALA A 346 -12.64 17.13 -2.80
N GLY A 347 -12.01 18.29 -2.64
CA GLY A 347 -12.41 19.27 -1.65
C GLY A 347 -13.84 19.76 -1.88
N ALA A 348 -14.25 20.01 -3.13
CA ALA A 348 -15.57 20.50 -3.48
C ALA A 348 -16.70 19.52 -3.12
N VAL A 349 -16.54 18.25 -3.48
CA VAL A 349 -17.53 17.19 -3.21
C VAL A 349 -17.64 16.89 -1.71
N ARG A 350 -16.61 17.22 -0.91
CA ARG A 350 -16.57 17.04 0.56
C ARG A 350 -16.73 18.35 1.34
N ARG A 351 -17.41 19.35 0.79
CA ARG A 351 -17.77 20.56 1.58
C ARG A 351 -18.95 20.24 2.50
N LYS A 352 -18.91 20.74 3.73
CA LYS A 352 -20.02 20.55 4.69
C LYS A 352 -21.35 21.14 4.19
N THR A 353 -21.28 22.16 3.36
CA THR A 353 -22.43 22.89 2.83
C THR A 353 -22.50 22.74 1.31
N SER A 354 -23.58 22.13 0.81
CA SER A 354 -23.79 21.90 -0.62
C SER A 354 -23.84 23.19 -1.45
N ARG A 355 -24.26 24.31 -0.83
CA ARG A 355 -24.22 25.64 -1.47
C ARG A 355 -22.80 26.05 -1.87
N GLU A 356 -21.79 25.65 -1.11
CA GLU A 356 -20.40 25.94 -1.46
C GLU A 356 -19.89 25.00 -2.55
N THR A 357 -20.36 23.74 -2.59
CA THR A 357 -20.08 22.83 -3.72
C THR A 357 -20.67 23.39 -5.01
N ALA A 358 -21.90 23.91 -4.98
CA ALA A 358 -22.60 24.46 -6.14
C ALA A 358 -21.89 25.66 -6.81
N LYS A 359 -20.98 26.34 -6.09
CA LYS A 359 -20.16 27.41 -6.67
C LYS A 359 -19.05 26.88 -7.58
N ILE A 360 -18.66 25.62 -7.40
CA ILE A 360 -17.66 24.97 -8.23
C ILE A 360 -18.40 24.22 -9.34
N PRO A 361 -18.19 24.57 -10.61
CA PRO A 361 -18.83 23.92 -11.75
C PRO A 361 -18.20 22.55 -12.02
N LEU A 362 -18.59 21.58 -11.20
CA LEU A 362 -18.22 20.18 -11.35
C LEU A 362 -18.92 19.56 -12.57
N ASN A 363 -18.22 18.67 -13.25
CA ASN A 363 -18.75 17.81 -14.30
C ASN A 363 -18.61 16.33 -13.91
N ILE A 364 -19.30 15.46 -14.64
CA ILE A 364 -19.19 14.01 -14.47
C ILE A 364 -19.17 13.34 -15.84
N TYR A 365 -18.44 12.23 -15.95
CA TYR A 365 -18.72 11.21 -16.95
C TYR A 365 -18.98 9.88 -16.26
N VAL A 366 -20.03 9.20 -16.71
CA VAL A 366 -20.36 7.84 -16.27
C VAL A 366 -19.63 6.84 -17.16
N TYR A 367 -19.07 5.80 -16.56
CA TYR A 367 -18.29 4.79 -17.27
C TYR A 367 -18.67 3.35 -16.97
N ASP A 368 -19.43 3.07 -15.90
CA ASP A 368 -19.84 1.69 -15.56
C ASP A 368 -21.19 1.60 -14.84
N ILE A 369 -21.85 0.45 -14.97
CA ILE A 369 -23.01 0.07 -14.14
C ILE A 369 -22.53 -1.00 -13.16
N VAL A 370 -22.51 -0.65 -11.87
CA VAL A 370 -22.06 -1.55 -10.80
C VAL A 370 -23.12 -2.60 -10.52
N ASP A 371 -24.38 -2.17 -10.48
CA ASP A 371 -25.51 -3.04 -10.17
C ASP A 371 -26.79 -2.53 -10.82
N GLY A 372 -27.70 -3.42 -11.17
CA GLY A 372 -28.96 -3.05 -11.79
C GLY A 372 -29.89 -4.25 -11.99
N THR A 373 -31.19 -3.98 -12.00
CA THR A 373 -32.23 -4.98 -12.30
C THR A 373 -32.80 -4.73 -13.70
N ASP A 374 -33.14 -5.80 -14.42
CA ASP A 374 -33.81 -5.74 -15.73
C ASP A 374 -33.08 -4.87 -16.76
N LEU A 375 -31.75 -4.92 -16.76
CA LEU A 375 -30.93 -4.21 -17.74
C LEU A 375 -31.22 -4.74 -19.15
N PRO A 376 -31.24 -3.87 -20.18
CA PRO A 376 -31.63 -4.25 -21.54
C PRO A 376 -30.58 -5.11 -22.27
N SER A 377 -29.40 -5.31 -21.68
CA SER A 377 -28.27 -6.01 -22.28
C SER A 377 -27.30 -6.50 -21.20
N ASP A 378 -26.61 -7.61 -21.47
CA ASP A 378 -25.45 -8.10 -20.73
C ASP A 378 -24.11 -7.56 -21.26
N ASN A 379 -24.14 -6.78 -22.34
CA ASN A 379 -22.98 -6.22 -23.02
C ASN A 379 -22.89 -4.71 -22.75
N HIS A 380 -21.77 -4.27 -22.16
CA HIS A 380 -21.52 -2.89 -21.78
C HIS A 380 -21.55 -1.91 -22.95
N TYR A 381 -21.14 -2.35 -24.14
CA TYR A 381 -21.27 -1.62 -25.40
C TYR A 381 -22.70 -1.14 -25.64
N HIS A 382 -23.68 -2.05 -25.53
CA HIS A 382 -25.09 -1.73 -25.71
C HIS A 382 -25.67 -0.95 -24.52
N LEU A 383 -25.14 -1.16 -23.31
CA LEU A 383 -25.58 -0.42 -22.11
C LEU A 383 -25.22 1.07 -22.15
N ARG A 384 -24.27 1.51 -22.99
CA ARG A 384 -23.99 2.94 -23.15
C ARG A 384 -25.14 3.72 -23.76
N SER A 385 -25.80 3.18 -24.79
CA SER A 385 -26.98 3.81 -25.37
C SER A 385 -28.09 3.95 -24.32
N TYR A 386 -28.29 2.90 -23.52
CA TYR A 386 -29.21 2.94 -22.38
C TYR A 386 -28.84 4.03 -21.35
N LEU A 387 -27.56 4.20 -21.01
CA LEU A 387 -27.13 5.26 -20.09
C LEU A 387 -27.34 6.67 -20.67
N ILE A 388 -27.12 6.86 -21.97
CA ILE A 388 -27.42 8.12 -22.68
C ILE A 388 -28.92 8.41 -22.63
N ASP A 389 -29.75 7.41 -22.94
CA ASP A 389 -31.21 7.52 -22.90
C ASP A 389 -31.73 7.81 -21.48
N MET A 390 -31.02 7.36 -20.45
CA MET A 390 -31.29 7.70 -19.04
C MET A 390 -30.83 9.11 -18.63
N GLY A 391 -30.16 9.84 -19.53
CA GLY A 391 -29.75 11.23 -19.32
C GLY A 391 -28.35 11.39 -18.72
N PHE A 392 -27.50 10.36 -18.75
CA PHE A 392 -26.13 10.45 -18.24
C PHE A 392 -25.16 10.98 -19.31
N PRO A 393 -24.20 11.83 -18.93
CA PRO A 393 -23.08 12.17 -19.79
C PRO A 393 -22.06 11.01 -19.81
N LEU A 394 -21.67 10.58 -21.00
CA LEU A 394 -20.61 9.60 -21.23
C LEU A 394 -19.42 10.27 -21.90
N ASN A 395 -18.24 9.69 -21.73
CA ASN A 395 -17.05 10.15 -22.44
C ASN A 395 -17.23 9.94 -23.97
N PRO A 396 -17.02 10.97 -24.80
CA PRO A 396 -17.12 10.85 -26.26
C PRO A 396 -15.96 10.04 -26.88
N HIS A 397 -14.82 9.91 -26.19
CA HIS A 397 -13.62 9.20 -26.65
C HIS A 397 -13.58 7.77 -26.09
N THR A 398 -14.58 6.98 -26.48
CA THR A 398 -14.61 5.53 -26.20
C THR A 398 -14.46 4.77 -27.51
N PHE A 399 -13.53 3.83 -27.56
CA PHE A 399 -13.28 2.97 -28.72
C PHE A 399 -13.55 1.50 -28.41
N TYR A 400 -13.87 0.71 -29.44
CA TYR A 400 -14.20 -0.72 -29.32
C TYR A 400 -13.37 -1.54 -30.27
N PHE A 401 -12.90 -2.68 -29.77
CA PHE A 401 -12.02 -3.56 -30.52
C PHE A 401 -12.36 -5.02 -30.23
N GLU A 402 -12.40 -5.85 -31.27
CA GLU A 402 -12.47 -7.30 -31.11
C GLU A 402 -11.09 -7.91 -30.78
N LYS A 403 -10.02 -7.18 -31.11
CA LYS A 403 -8.62 -7.59 -30.95
C LYS A 403 -7.74 -6.39 -30.66
N THR A 404 -6.62 -6.61 -29.98
CA THR A 404 -5.60 -5.58 -29.71
C THR A 404 -4.54 -5.56 -30.82
N ASP A 405 -4.97 -5.32 -32.06
CA ASP A 405 -4.13 -5.25 -33.27
C ASP A 405 -3.65 -3.81 -33.56
N ASP A 406 -3.14 -3.55 -34.75
CA ASP A 406 -2.58 -2.25 -35.13
C ASP A 406 -3.58 -1.10 -34.95
N GLN A 407 -4.88 -1.34 -35.19
CA GLN A 407 -5.92 -0.31 -34.99
C GLN A 407 -6.08 0.07 -33.51
N PHE A 408 -5.92 -0.91 -32.62
CA PHE A 408 -5.92 -0.67 -31.17
C PHE A 408 -4.70 0.17 -30.77
N CYS A 409 -3.52 -0.19 -31.26
CA CYS A 409 -2.28 0.55 -31.00
C CYS A 409 -2.37 2.00 -31.46
N GLU A 410 -2.84 2.22 -32.70
CA GLU A 410 -3.07 3.55 -33.25
C GLU A 410 -4.05 4.38 -32.40
N ALA A 411 -5.10 3.76 -31.85
CA ALA A 411 -6.05 4.45 -30.98
C ALA A 411 -5.43 4.86 -29.64
N VAL A 412 -4.58 4.01 -29.05
CA VAL A 412 -3.83 4.33 -27.82
C VAL A 412 -2.87 5.50 -28.08
N GLU A 413 -2.08 5.43 -29.15
CA GLU A 413 -1.14 6.49 -29.53
C GLU A 413 -1.85 7.82 -29.83
N LYS A 414 -2.98 7.74 -30.55
CA LYS A 414 -3.81 8.91 -30.81
C LYS A 414 -4.30 9.55 -29.52
N ALA A 415 -4.81 8.75 -28.57
CA ALA A 415 -5.27 9.27 -27.28
C ALA A 415 -4.14 9.92 -26.47
N ILE A 416 -2.93 9.35 -26.49
CA ILE A 416 -1.72 9.95 -25.88
C ILE A 416 -1.43 11.32 -26.52
N SER A 417 -1.41 11.40 -27.85
CA SER A 417 -1.10 12.64 -28.58
C SER A 417 -2.14 13.75 -28.35
N GLN A 418 -3.41 13.38 -28.14
CA GLN A 418 -4.52 14.31 -27.97
C GLN A 418 -4.73 14.76 -26.52
N ARG A 419 -4.04 14.16 -25.53
CA ARG A 419 -4.15 14.48 -24.10
C ARG A 419 -4.14 15.98 -23.79
N ASN A 420 -3.25 16.75 -24.42
CA ASN A 420 -3.10 18.18 -24.16
C ASN A 420 -4.21 19.05 -24.79
N SER A 421 -4.96 18.50 -25.75
CA SER A 421 -6.08 19.20 -26.41
C SER A 421 -7.40 19.09 -25.63
N LEU A 422 -7.50 18.12 -24.72
CA LEU A 422 -8.70 17.90 -23.91
C LEU A 422 -8.89 19.05 -22.91
N ASP A 423 -10.14 19.44 -22.69
CA ASP A 423 -10.55 20.41 -21.68
C ASP A 423 -10.73 19.77 -20.29
N TYR A 424 -10.12 18.61 -20.04
CA TYR A 424 -10.11 17.91 -18.76
C TYR A 424 -8.81 17.10 -18.63
N GLU A 425 -8.45 16.73 -17.40
CA GLU A 425 -7.25 15.95 -17.13
C GLU A 425 -7.52 14.46 -17.26
N ILE A 426 -6.56 13.76 -17.87
CA ILE A 426 -6.51 12.29 -17.94
C ILE A 426 -5.11 11.83 -17.51
N ASP A 427 -5.06 10.75 -16.75
CA ASP A 427 -3.82 10.17 -16.20
C ASP A 427 -3.46 8.81 -16.83
N GLY A 428 -4.22 8.41 -17.85
CA GLY A 428 -4.02 7.17 -18.59
C GLY A 428 -5.22 6.82 -19.48
N LEU A 429 -5.27 5.56 -19.88
CA LEU A 429 -6.42 4.92 -20.53
C LEU A 429 -6.87 3.72 -19.70
N VAL A 430 -8.10 3.25 -19.90
CA VAL A 430 -8.64 2.04 -19.29
C VAL A 430 -9.10 1.10 -20.40
N VAL A 431 -8.57 -0.11 -20.40
CA VAL A 431 -9.04 -1.20 -21.26
C VAL A 431 -9.90 -2.13 -20.43
N LYS A 432 -11.10 -2.45 -20.89
CA LYS A 432 -12.03 -3.36 -20.18
C LYS A 432 -12.78 -4.27 -21.13
N VAL A 433 -13.11 -5.47 -20.68
CA VAL A 433 -13.99 -6.40 -21.41
C VAL A 433 -15.43 -5.89 -21.38
N SER A 434 -16.18 -6.00 -22.47
CA SER A 434 -17.54 -5.47 -22.58
C SER A 434 -18.60 -6.40 -22.00
N GLU A 435 -18.45 -7.70 -22.20
CA GLU A 435 -19.44 -8.73 -21.88
C GLU A 435 -19.48 -9.08 -20.39
N GLN A 436 -20.64 -8.93 -19.74
CA GLN A 436 -20.79 -9.19 -18.31
C GLN A 436 -20.52 -10.66 -17.95
N SER A 437 -20.96 -11.61 -18.77
CA SER A 437 -20.70 -13.04 -18.55
C SER A 437 -19.20 -13.36 -18.49
N VAL A 438 -18.42 -12.70 -19.35
CA VAL A 438 -16.96 -12.87 -19.41
C VAL A 438 -16.31 -12.22 -18.17
N ARG A 439 -16.78 -11.03 -17.77
CA ARG A 439 -16.32 -10.36 -16.54
C ARG A 439 -16.55 -11.23 -15.30
N ASP A 440 -17.73 -11.85 -15.20
CA ASP A 440 -18.11 -12.70 -14.06
C ASP A 440 -17.25 -13.97 -13.99
N ASN A 441 -16.98 -14.61 -15.14
CA ASN A 441 -16.11 -15.80 -15.23
C ASN A 441 -14.65 -15.48 -14.87
N LEU A 442 -14.12 -14.36 -15.38
CA LEU A 442 -12.77 -13.90 -15.03
C LEU A 442 -12.66 -13.50 -13.56
N GLY A 443 -13.74 -12.94 -13.01
CA GLY A 443 -13.82 -12.51 -11.63
C GLY A 443 -12.83 -11.40 -11.27
N VAL A 444 -12.46 -11.37 -9.99
CA VAL A 444 -11.61 -10.35 -9.40
C VAL A 444 -10.45 -10.99 -8.65
N THR A 445 -9.34 -10.29 -8.51
CA THR A 445 -8.39 -10.52 -7.42
C THR A 445 -8.94 -9.88 -6.14
N GLY A 446 -8.29 -10.06 -4.99
CA GLY A 446 -8.72 -9.39 -3.76
C GLY A 446 -8.82 -7.85 -3.88
N ARG A 447 -8.23 -7.24 -4.93
CA ARG A 447 -8.13 -5.79 -5.11
C ARG A 447 -8.49 -5.26 -6.51
N PHE A 448 -8.35 -6.06 -7.57
CA PHE A 448 -8.48 -5.61 -8.96
C PHE A 448 -9.40 -6.52 -9.78
N PRO A 449 -10.24 -6.00 -10.68
CA PRO A 449 -10.94 -6.82 -11.65
C PRO A 449 -9.94 -7.44 -12.63
N ARG A 450 -10.07 -8.74 -12.93
CA ARG A 450 -9.19 -9.37 -13.94
C ARG A 450 -9.53 -8.94 -15.36
N TRP A 451 -10.74 -8.42 -15.54
CA TRP A 451 -11.34 -8.03 -16.82
C TRP A 451 -11.14 -6.55 -17.19
N ALA A 452 -10.37 -5.78 -16.41
CA ALA A 452 -10.00 -4.41 -16.76
C ALA A 452 -8.59 -4.04 -16.30
N MET A 453 -7.93 -3.17 -17.07
CA MET A 453 -6.55 -2.74 -16.88
C MET A 453 -6.39 -1.25 -17.19
N ALA A 454 -5.58 -0.54 -16.41
CA ALA A 454 -5.25 0.86 -16.60
C ALA A 454 -3.88 1.01 -17.26
N PHE A 455 -3.84 1.60 -18.44
CA PHE A 455 -2.60 2.02 -19.09
C PHE A 455 -2.21 3.41 -18.60
N LYS A 456 -1.12 3.53 -17.85
CA LYS A 456 -0.64 4.81 -17.29
C LYS A 456 0.30 5.50 -18.27
N PHE A 457 0.15 6.82 -18.42
CA PHE A 457 1.08 7.62 -19.22
C PHE A 457 2.40 7.84 -18.49
N GLU A 458 3.49 8.04 -19.23
CA GLU A 458 4.76 8.49 -18.67
C GLU A 458 4.60 9.85 -17.95
N SER A 459 5.26 10.02 -16.81
CA SER A 459 5.20 11.26 -16.03
C SER A 459 5.79 12.43 -16.84
N PRO A 460 5.22 13.65 -16.76
CA PRO A 460 5.78 14.81 -17.43
C PRO A 460 7.23 15.04 -16.97
N GLN A 461 8.12 15.17 -17.94
CA GLN A 461 9.55 15.37 -17.73
C GLN A 461 9.97 16.72 -18.28
N ALA A 462 11.02 17.30 -17.71
CA ALA A 462 11.75 18.40 -18.32
C ALA A 462 13.24 18.27 -18.06
N ILE A 463 14.01 19.02 -18.84
CA ILE A 463 15.46 19.09 -18.71
C ILE A 463 15.79 20.44 -18.07
N THR A 464 16.63 20.41 -17.05
CA THR A 464 17.13 21.62 -16.39
C THR A 464 18.52 21.39 -15.81
N GLU A 465 19.08 22.37 -15.12
CA GLU A 465 20.43 22.35 -14.58
C GLU A 465 20.42 22.41 -13.05
N ILE A 466 21.25 21.60 -12.38
CA ILE A 466 21.45 21.67 -10.93
C ILE A 466 22.32 22.90 -10.60
N LYS A 467 21.74 23.93 -9.98
CA LYS A 467 22.45 25.12 -9.50
C LYS A 467 23.11 24.93 -8.14
N GLY A 468 22.68 23.96 -7.36
CA GLY A 468 23.26 23.63 -6.07
C GLY A 468 22.55 22.46 -5.41
N ILE A 469 23.14 21.90 -4.36
CA ILE A 469 22.52 20.84 -3.57
C ILE A 469 22.46 21.32 -2.12
N ASP A 470 21.23 21.53 -1.63
CA ASP A 470 20.97 21.92 -0.26
C ASP A 470 20.73 20.69 0.62
N ILE A 471 21.12 20.80 1.88
CA ILE A 471 20.99 19.74 2.87
C ILE A 471 19.86 20.12 3.82
N GLN A 472 18.76 19.37 3.79
CA GLN A 472 17.65 19.53 4.73
C GLN A 472 17.77 18.50 5.85
N ILE A 473 17.55 18.93 7.10
CA ILE A 473 17.58 18.06 8.27
C ILE A 473 16.18 17.99 8.88
N GLY A 474 15.60 16.79 8.90
CA GLY A 474 14.30 16.54 9.52
C GLY A 474 14.39 16.47 11.05
N ARG A 475 13.23 16.46 11.72
CA ARG A 475 13.12 16.45 13.21
C ARG A 475 13.91 15.31 13.89
N LEU A 476 13.91 14.12 13.29
CA LEU A 476 14.64 12.94 13.80
C LEU A 476 16.12 12.95 13.40
N GLY A 477 16.59 14.00 12.73
CA GLY A 477 17.96 14.14 12.27
C GLY A 477 18.20 13.59 10.86
N ARG A 478 17.21 12.96 10.21
CA ARG A 478 17.34 12.46 8.82
C ARG A 478 17.75 13.60 7.90
N ILE A 479 18.77 13.35 7.08
CA ILE A 479 19.31 14.30 6.14
C ILE A 479 18.82 13.95 4.73
N THR A 480 18.26 14.94 4.05
CA THR A 480 17.76 14.81 2.68
C THR A 480 18.45 15.85 1.79
N PRO A 481 19.22 15.40 0.78
CA PRO A 481 19.78 16.29 -0.23
C PRO A 481 18.69 16.72 -1.22
N VAL A 482 18.64 18.01 -1.53
CA VAL A 482 17.66 18.62 -2.44
C VAL A 482 18.41 19.43 -3.50
N ALA A 483 18.22 19.08 -4.76
CA ALA A 483 18.76 19.84 -5.88
C ALA A 483 18.00 21.15 -6.02
N ARG A 484 18.70 22.28 -5.93
CA ARG A 484 18.23 23.57 -6.44
C ARG A 484 18.44 23.60 -7.94
N LEU A 485 17.37 23.86 -8.67
CA LEU A 485 17.36 23.78 -10.12
C LEU A 485 17.27 25.18 -10.74
N LYS A 486 17.76 25.31 -11.97
CA LYS A 486 17.32 26.42 -12.82
C LYS A 486 15.80 26.28 -13.01
N PRO A 487 14.99 27.33 -12.77
CA PRO A 487 13.54 27.23 -12.86
C PRO A 487 13.09 26.65 -14.21
N VAL A 488 12.27 25.62 -14.19
CA VAL A 488 11.76 24.92 -15.38
C VAL A 488 10.29 24.56 -15.19
N ARG A 489 9.49 24.58 -16.24
CA ARG A 489 8.08 24.16 -16.16
C ARG A 489 7.94 22.67 -16.43
N VAL A 490 7.28 21.96 -15.50
CA VAL A 490 6.95 20.53 -15.62
C VAL A 490 5.48 20.34 -15.23
N GLY A 491 4.66 19.78 -16.13
CA GLY A 491 3.24 19.54 -15.85
C GLY A 491 2.50 20.79 -15.38
N GLY A 492 2.78 21.96 -15.99
CA GLY A 492 2.12 23.24 -15.68
C GLY A 492 2.64 24.01 -14.45
N ALA A 493 3.46 23.39 -13.58
CA ALA A 493 4.06 24.05 -12.43
C ALA A 493 5.52 24.47 -12.71
N GLU A 494 5.95 25.59 -12.15
CA GLU A 494 7.37 25.98 -12.16
C GLU A 494 8.11 25.25 -11.04
N ILE A 495 9.11 24.46 -11.42
CA ILE A 495 9.92 23.66 -10.52
C ILE A 495 11.27 24.34 -10.33
N THR A 496 11.60 24.65 -9.07
CA THR A 496 12.89 25.22 -8.67
C THR A 496 13.71 24.29 -7.79
N ASN A 497 13.11 23.22 -7.28
CA ASN A 497 13.77 22.24 -6.41
C ASN A 497 13.29 20.84 -6.76
N ALA A 498 14.19 19.85 -6.67
CA ALA A 498 13.86 18.44 -6.79
C ALA A 498 14.61 17.61 -5.75
N THR A 499 13.97 16.55 -5.25
CA THR A 499 14.62 15.63 -4.31
C THR A 499 15.73 14.83 -5.00
N LEU A 500 16.82 14.59 -4.27
CA LEU A 500 17.86 13.63 -4.61
C LEU A 500 17.83 12.42 -3.66
N HIS A 501 16.77 12.27 -2.86
CA HIS A 501 16.51 11.17 -1.92
C HIS A 501 17.56 10.99 -0.82
N ASN A 502 18.76 10.53 -1.16
CA ASN A 502 19.85 10.22 -0.25
C ASN A 502 21.21 10.17 -1.01
N GLN A 503 22.30 9.85 -0.31
CA GLN A 503 23.63 9.80 -0.95
C GLN A 503 23.76 8.64 -1.96
N ASP A 504 23.18 7.48 -1.65
CA ASP A 504 23.30 6.31 -2.52
C ASP A 504 22.62 6.57 -3.87
N TYR A 505 21.48 7.29 -3.87
CA TYR A 505 20.81 7.72 -5.09
C TYR A 505 21.60 8.76 -5.90
N ILE A 506 22.27 9.70 -5.23
CA ILE A 506 23.19 10.64 -5.90
C ILE A 506 24.35 9.88 -6.54
N ASP A 507 24.86 8.85 -5.88
CA ASP A 507 25.94 8.02 -6.37
C ASP A 507 25.52 7.19 -7.60
N GLU A 508 24.29 6.64 -7.58
CA GLU A 508 23.69 5.92 -8.70
C GLU A 508 23.49 6.81 -9.94
N LEU A 509 22.92 8.01 -9.76
CA LEU A 509 22.78 8.99 -10.84
C LEU A 509 24.12 9.59 -11.27
N GLY A 510 25.12 9.52 -10.40
CA GLY A 510 26.34 10.28 -10.50
C GLY A 510 26.12 11.79 -10.42
N ALA A 511 25.04 12.31 -9.85
CA ALA A 511 24.69 13.74 -9.95
C ALA A 511 25.67 14.69 -9.24
N SER A 512 25.90 15.87 -9.83
CA SER A 512 26.72 16.94 -9.27
C SER A 512 26.18 18.34 -9.57
N ILE A 513 26.79 19.36 -8.97
CA ILE A 513 26.41 20.76 -9.17
C ILE A 513 26.91 21.22 -10.55
N GLY A 514 26.00 21.77 -11.34
CA GLY A 514 26.21 22.23 -12.71
C GLY A 514 25.73 21.23 -13.77
N ASP A 515 25.39 20.00 -13.38
CA ASP A 515 24.94 18.97 -14.32
C ASP A 515 23.58 19.32 -14.93
N VAL A 516 23.42 18.99 -16.21
CA VAL A 516 22.13 19.04 -16.90
C VAL A 516 21.42 17.73 -16.64
N VAL A 517 20.25 17.83 -16.05
CA VAL A 517 19.49 16.70 -15.53
C VAL A 517 18.09 16.65 -16.11
N LYS A 518 17.62 15.43 -16.29
CA LYS A 518 16.22 15.14 -16.54
C LYS A 518 15.51 15.06 -15.21
N ILE A 519 14.48 15.88 -15.05
CA ILE A 519 13.60 15.83 -13.89
C ILE A 519 12.23 15.36 -14.30
N SER A 520 11.53 14.71 -13.39
CA SER A 520 10.12 14.41 -13.57
C SER A 520 9.32 14.97 -12.40
N ARG A 521 8.05 15.27 -12.66
CA ARG A 521 7.08 15.51 -11.60
C ARG A 521 6.38 14.19 -11.35
N ARG A 522 7.02 13.34 -10.54
CA ARG A 522 6.52 11.99 -10.32
C ARG A 522 5.12 12.07 -9.68
N GLY A 523 4.15 11.37 -10.26
CA GLY A 523 2.74 11.40 -9.82
C GLY A 523 2.10 12.79 -9.87
N ASP A 524 2.59 13.67 -10.76
CA ASP A 524 2.16 15.06 -10.93
C ASP A 524 2.23 15.92 -9.64
N VAL A 525 3.02 15.53 -8.63
CA VAL A 525 3.19 16.32 -7.39
C VAL A 525 4.66 16.58 -7.04
N ILE A 526 5.51 15.55 -6.96
CA ILE A 526 6.84 15.67 -6.34
C ILE A 526 7.93 15.69 -7.39
N PRO A 527 8.72 16.77 -7.51
CA PRO A 527 9.83 16.82 -8.43
C PRO A 527 11.00 15.98 -7.95
N ALA A 528 11.50 15.09 -8.81
CA ALA A 528 12.69 14.29 -8.58
C ALA A 528 13.64 14.41 -9.76
N VAL A 529 14.94 14.31 -9.48
CA VAL A 529 15.95 14.15 -10.53
C VAL A 529 15.94 12.68 -10.94
N GLU A 530 15.72 12.39 -12.21
CA GLU A 530 15.66 11.00 -12.72
C GLU A 530 16.96 10.55 -13.33
N GLU A 531 17.68 11.47 -14.00
CA GLU A 531 18.84 11.13 -14.80
C GLU A 531 19.76 12.34 -14.97
N VAL A 532 21.06 12.10 -15.05
CA VAL A 532 22.05 13.09 -15.47
C VAL A 532 22.32 12.91 -16.95
N LEU A 533 21.95 13.92 -17.75
CA LEU A 533 22.09 13.88 -19.21
C LEU A 533 23.46 14.37 -19.66
N GLU A 534 23.92 15.47 -19.07
CA GLU A 534 25.23 16.05 -19.41
C GLU A 534 25.97 16.41 -18.13
N LYS A 535 27.22 15.95 -18.07
CA LYS A 535 28.16 16.26 -17.02
C LYS A 535 28.81 17.61 -17.24
N GLN A 536 28.90 18.41 -16.18
CA GLN A 536 29.61 19.68 -16.28
C GLN A 536 31.12 19.48 -16.34
N SER A 537 31.80 20.24 -17.20
CA SER A 537 33.21 20.01 -17.54
C SER A 537 34.18 20.43 -16.45
N GLU A 538 33.82 21.40 -15.60
CA GLU A 538 34.73 21.98 -14.61
C GLU A 538 34.74 21.21 -13.27
N ASN A 539 33.71 20.41 -12.98
CA ASN A 539 33.62 19.61 -11.77
C ASN A 539 32.98 18.24 -12.06
N PRO A 540 33.74 17.29 -12.64
CA PRO A 540 33.20 16.01 -13.08
C PRO A 540 32.86 15.05 -11.93
N LEU A 541 33.24 15.39 -10.69
CA LEU A 541 33.06 14.51 -9.53
C LEU A 541 31.61 14.55 -9.04
N THR A 542 31.07 13.37 -8.75
CA THR A 542 29.76 13.19 -8.09
C THR A 542 29.74 13.90 -6.75
N TRP A 543 28.65 14.61 -6.44
CA TRP A 543 28.51 15.31 -5.18
C TRP A 543 28.49 14.34 -4.00
N LYS A 544 29.23 14.67 -2.94
CA LYS A 544 29.30 13.86 -1.71
C LYS A 544 28.76 14.62 -0.52
N MET A 545 27.96 13.92 0.28
CA MET A 545 27.46 14.37 1.57
C MET A 545 28.65 14.76 2.47
N PRO A 546 28.61 15.91 3.16
CA PRO A 546 29.64 16.27 4.11
C PRO A 546 29.69 15.25 5.26
N THR A 547 30.88 14.99 5.81
CA THR A 547 31.04 14.06 6.94
C THR A 547 30.51 14.62 8.26
N HIS A 548 30.32 15.94 8.33
CA HIS A 548 29.81 16.66 9.50
C HIS A 548 28.58 17.50 9.13
N CYS A 549 27.64 17.63 10.07
CA CYS A 549 26.45 18.44 9.91
C CYS A 549 26.83 19.91 9.68
N PRO A 550 26.41 20.55 8.58
CA PRO A 550 26.81 21.93 8.28
C PRO A 550 26.22 22.96 9.25
N PHE A 551 25.26 22.58 10.09
CA PHE A 551 24.57 23.48 11.02
C PHE A 551 24.99 23.34 12.49
N CYS A 552 25.60 22.21 12.88
CA CYS A 552 26.03 21.98 14.27
C CYS A 552 27.38 21.27 14.38
N ASN A 553 28.04 21.02 13.25
CA ASN A 553 29.35 20.39 13.13
C ASN A 553 29.48 18.99 13.78
N THR A 554 28.36 18.34 14.12
CA THR A 554 28.38 16.96 14.63
C THR A 554 28.64 15.98 13.49
N GLN A 555 29.49 14.98 13.71
CA GLN A 555 29.72 13.91 12.75
C GLN A 555 28.41 13.23 12.36
N LEU A 556 28.17 13.07 11.06
CA LEU A 556 26.98 12.41 10.55
C LEU A 556 27.09 10.90 10.72
N MET A 557 25.97 10.27 11.09
CA MET A 557 25.84 8.83 11.15
C MET A 557 25.11 8.34 9.90
N LYS A 558 25.68 7.36 9.20
CA LYS A 558 24.98 6.65 8.12
C LYS A 558 24.24 5.46 8.72
N ASP A 559 22.96 5.32 8.39
CA ASP A 559 22.11 4.19 8.77
C ASP A 559 21.28 3.79 7.54
N GLY A 560 21.55 2.60 7.00
CA GLY A 560 21.13 2.21 5.65
C GLY A 560 21.67 3.19 4.59
N GLY A 561 20.81 3.60 3.66
CA GLY A 561 21.16 4.60 2.63
C GLY A 561 21.06 6.05 3.08
N HIS A 562 20.58 6.32 4.29
CA HIS A 562 20.34 7.69 4.79
C HIS A 562 21.42 8.15 5.77
N HIS A 563 21.64 9.47 5.80
CA HIS A 563 22.49 10.12 6.80
C HIS A 563 21.65 10.79 7.87
N PHE A 564 22.20 10.86 9.09
CA PHE A 564 21.53 11.42 10.25
C PHE A 564 22.45 12.35 11.04
N CYS A 565 21.92 13.52 11.40
CA CYS A 565 22.50 14.37 12.43
C CYS A 565 22.03 13.88 13.81
N VAL A 566 22.89 13.16 14.54
CA VAL A 566 22.55 12.58 15.84
C VAL A 566 22.44 13.61 16.97
N ASN A 567 23.03 14.80 16.79
CA ASN A 567 22.93 15.89 17.76
C ASN A 567 21.51 16.45 17.81
N ILE A 568 20.80 16.15 18.90
CA ILE A 568 19.45 16.63 19.21
C ILE A 568 19.37 18.15 19.42
N HIS A 569 20.50 18.81 19.75
CA HIS A 569 20.61 20.26 19.89
C HIS A 569 20.96 20.94 18.57
N CYS A 570 20.95 20.20 17.46
CA CYS A 570 21.12 20.78 16.14
C CYS A 570 20.01 21.83 15.89
N PRO A 571 20.35 23.09 15.55
CA PRO A 571 19.36 24.13 15.30
C PRO A 571 18.31 23.75 14.26
N GLN A 572 18.71 23.04 13.20
CA GLN A 572 17.77 22.58 12.16
C GLN A 572 16.82 21.49 12.66
N ARG A 573 17.29 20.60 13.55
CA ARG A 573 16.39 19.60 14.17
C ARG A 573 15.39 20.26 15.11
N GLN A 574 15.83 21.23 15.90
CA GLN A 574 14.95 22.01 16.78
C GLN A 574 13.89 22.77 15.97
N LYS A 575 14.31 23.48 14.91
CA LYS A 575 13.40 24.13 13.96
C LYS A 575 12.40 23.14 13.37
N ALA A 576 12.85 21.99 12.87
CA ALA A 576 11.96 20.98 12.29
C ALA A 576 10.99 20.38 13.32
N SER A 577 11.41 20.20 14.57
CA SER A 577 10.55 19.75 15.67
C SER A 577 9.48 20.79 16.03
N LEU A 578 9.82 22.08 16.09
CA LEU A 578 8.87 23.17 16.30
C LEU A 578 7.85 23.28 15.17
N ILE A 579 8.30 23.16 13.92
CA ILE A 579 7.43 23.15 12.75
C ILE A 579 6.46 21.96 12.81
N HIS A 580 6.95 20.76 13.12
CA HIS A 580 6.11 19.57 13.29
C HIS A 580 5.08 19.76 14.41
N PHE A 581 5.52 20.27 15.56
CA PHE A 581 4.66 20.50 16.72
C PHE A 581 3.53 21.48 16.40
N ALA A 582 3.80 22.60 15.71
CA ALA A 582 2.78 23.58 15.34
C ALA A 582 1.92 23.17 14.13
N SER A 583 2.36 22.19 13.33
CA SER A 583 1.69 21.78 12.09
C SER A 583 0.26 21.27 12.30
N LYS A 584 -0.52 21.22 11.20
CA LYS A 584 -1.87 20.62 11.17
C LYS A 584 -1.91 19.16 11.65
N THR A 585 -0.82 18.41 11.46
CA THR A 585 -0.69 17.02 11.94
C THR A 585 -0.15 16.91 13.36
N GLY A 586 0.37 18.00 13.92
CA GLY A 586 0.74 18.14 15.32
C GLY A 586 -0.39 18.82 16.10
N MET A 587 -0.11 19.97 16.70
CA MET A 587 -1.04 20.72 17.54
C MET A 587 -2.02 21.60 16.77
N ASP A 588 -1.84 21.73 15.44
CA ASP A 588 -2.68 22.52 14.53
C ASP A 588 -2.89 23.94 15.05
N ILE A 589 -1.76 24.66 15.18
CA ILE A 589 -1.73 26.03 15.71
C ILE A 589 -1.84 27.01 14.55
N GLU A 590 -2.98 27.71 14.50
CA GLU A 590 -3.29 28.64 13.43
C GLU A 590 -2.19 29.70 13.25
N ASN A 591 -1.78 29.96 12.01
CA ASN A 591 -0.78 30.96 11.63
C ASN A 591 0.65 30.75 12.17
N LEU A 592 0.96 29.62 12.84
CA LEU A 592 2.34 29.20 13.17
C LEU A 592 2.93 28.26 12.10
N GLY A 593 2.92 28.69 10.83
CA GLY A 593 3.56 27.95 9.73
C GLY A 593 5.11 28.04 9.76
N PRO A 594 5.82 27.29 8.89
CA PRO A 594 7.28 27.20 8.88
C PRO A 594 8.02 28.55 8.93
N LYS A 595 7.60 29.50 8.08
CA LYS A 595 8.19 30.86 8.05
C LYS A 595 7.95 31.63 9.34
N THR A 596 6.81 31.44 10.00
CA THR A 596 6.50 32.13 11.26
C THR A 596 7.34 31.54 12.40
N ILE A 597 7.50 30.22 12.45
CA ILE A 597 8.40 29.56 13.40
C ILE A 597 9.84 30.03 13.21
N GLU A 598 10.31 30.13 11.97
CA GLU A 598 11.65 30.67 11.66
C GLU A 598 11.84 32.08 12.19
N ILE A 599 10.88 32.99 11.94
CA ILE A 599 10.93 34.35 12.48
C ILE A 599 10.95 34.36 14.02
N LEU A 600 10.17 33.50 14.67
CA LEU A 600 10.15 33.41 16.13
C LEU A 600 11.50 32.93 16.70
N ILE A 601 12.15 31.97 16.03
CA ILE A 601 13.49 31.49 16.41
C ILE A 601 14.54 32.58 16.17
N ASP A 602 14.52 33.23 15.01
CA ASP A 602 15.51 34.26 14.64
C ASP A 602 15.45 35.48 15.57
N ASN A 603 14.26 35.80 16.07
CA ASN A 603 14.04 36.86 17.07
C ASN A 603 14.20 36.37 18.53
N GLN A 604 14.68 35.14 18.74
CA GLN A 604 14.90 34.54 20.06
C GLN A 604 13.64 34.55 20.95
N LEU A 605 12.46 34.44 20.33
CA LEU A 605 11.18 34.40 21.03
C LEU A 605 10.82 32.98 21.48
N ILE A 606 11.27 31.96 20.73
CA ILE A 606 11.10 30.54 21.08
C ILE A 606 12.38 29.76 20.74
N HIS A 607 12.66 28.74 21.54
CA HIS A 607 13.76 27.78 21.33
C HIS A 607 13.27 26.33 21.41
N CYS A 608 12.25 26.07 22.22
CA CYS A 608 11.63 24.75 22.38
C CYS A 608 10.10 24.82 22.32
N MET A 609 9.43 23.67 22.27
CA MET A 609 7.99 23.60 22.02
C MET A 609 7.16 24.18 23.16
N GLU A 610 7.71 24.13 24.37
CA GLU A 610 7.18 24.73 25.58
C GLU A 610 7.09 26.25 25.47
N ASP A 611 8.07 26.88 24.80
CA ASP A 611 8.12 28.33 24.63
C ASP A 611 6.93 28.86 23.82
N ILE A 612 6.34 28.04 22.94
CA ILE A 612 5.14 28.39 22.17
C ILE A 612 3.98 28.79 23.09
N TYR A 613 3.92 28.22 24.31
CA TYR A 613 2.85 28.50 25.27
C TYR A 613 3.22 29.58 26.30
N SER A 614 4.49 29.99 26.38
CA SER A 614 4.97 30.94 27.39
C SER A 614 5.41 32.29 26.80
N PHE A 615 5.76 32.35 25.51
CA PHE A 615 6.16 33.61 24.87
C PHE A 615 4.97 34.56 24.74
N ASP A 616 5.24 35.87 24.80
CA ASP A 616 4.23 36.90 24.59
C ASP A 616 4.09 37.21 23.07
N PRO A 617 2.95 36.88 22.43
CA PRO A 617 2.77 37.14 21.01
C PRO A 617 2.71 38.63 20.65
N GLU A 618 2.52 39.54 21.61
CA GLU A 618 2.59 40.99 21.34
C GLU A 618 3.98 41.44 20.90
N LYS A 619 5.04 40.68 21.22
CA LYS A 619 6.41 40.95 20.75
C LYS A 619 6.57 40.83 19.24
N LEU A 620 5.60 40.25 18.54
CA LEU A 620 5.56 40.22 17.07
C LEU A 620 5.12 41.56 16.45
N THR A 621 4.62 42.49 17.26
CA THR A 621 4.18 43.80 16.77
C THR A 621 5.33 44.58 16.16
N GLY A 622 5.16 45.03 14.92
CA GLY A 622 6.18 45.78 14.18
C GLY A 622 7.08 44.91 13.30
N ILE A 623 7.01 43.58 13.39
CA ILE A 623 7.69 42.67 12.46
C ILE A 623 6.90 42.60 11.14
N GLU A 624 7.60 42.65 10.01
CA GLU A 624 6.99 42.57 8.68
C GLU A 624 6.14 41.29 8.54
N GLY A 625 4.90 41.46 8.08
CA GLY A 625 3.94 40.36 7.94
C GLY A 625 3.13 40.00 9.19
N PHE A 626 3.37 40.65 10.35
CA PHE A 626 2.61 40.44 11.60
C PHE A 626 1.70 41.62 11.92
N LYS A 627 0.53 41.64 11.28
CA LYS A 627 -0.55 42.60 11.61
C LYS A 627 -1.35 42.13 12.83
N THR A 628 -2.05 43.05 13.48
CA THR A 628 -2.92 42.80 14.66
C THR A 628 -3.82 41.57 14.52
N LYS A 629 -4.46 41.38 13.35
CA LYS A 629 -5.30 40.22 13.07
C LYS A 629 -4.53 38.89 13.10
N LYS A 630 -3.30 38.85 12.56
CA LYS A 630 -2.47 37.64 12.53
C LYS A 630 -2.00 37.29 13.94
N ILE A 631 -1.58 38.30 14.72
CA ILE A 631 -1.16 38.12 16.12
C ILE A 631 -2.32 37.60 16.97
N ALA A 632 -3.53 38.15 16.80
CA ALA A 632 -4.73 37.66 17.49
C ALA A 632 -5.09 36.21 17.11
N ALA A 633 -4.88 35.83 15.85
CA ALA A 633 -5.10 34.45 15.40
C ALA A 633 -4.06 33.48 15.95
N ILE A 634 -2.78 33.88 16.05
CA ILE A 634 -1.74 33.08 16.73
C ILE A 634 -2.11 32.86 18.20
N LYS A 635 -2.49 33.92 18.92
CA LYS A 635 -2.95 33.83 20.32
C LYS A 635 -4.08 32.83 20.50
N ARG A 636 -5.10 32.92 19.63
CA ARG A 636 -6.23 32.00 19.65
C ARG A 636 -5.80 30.57 19.34
N GLY A 637 -4.97 30.38 18.32
CA GLY A 637 -4.47 29.06 17.93
C GLY A 637 -3.69 28.37 19.05
N ILE A 638 -2.88 29.11 19.81
CA ILE A 638 -2.14 28.58 20.97
C ILE A 638 -3.09 28.17 22.09
N GLU A 639 -4.15 28.95 22.35
CA GLU A 639 -5.13 28.60 23.39
C GLU A 639 -5.99 27.40 22.97
N ASP A 640 -6.48 27.39 21.73
CA ASP A 640 -7.29 26.31 21.18
C ASP A 640 -6.50 24.99 21.15
N SER A 641 -5.18 25.04 20.91
CA SER A 641 -4.34 23.84 20.85
C SER A 641 -4.20 23.12 22.19
N LYS A 642 -4.42 23.78 23.33
CA LYS A 642 -4.43 23.12 24.65
C LYS A 642 -5.52 22.06 24.78
N ASN A 643 -6.60 22.21 24.02
CA ASN A 643 -7.75 21.30 24.03
C ASN A 643 -7.59 20.05 23.14
N ARG A 644 -6.47 19.94 22.40
CA ARG A 644 -6.20 18.78 21.52
C ARG A 644 -6.16 17.48 22.33
N PRO A 645 -6.65 16.37 21.77
CA PRO A 645 -6.72 15.11 22.49
C PRO A 645 -5.32 14.55 22.77
N PHE A 646 -5.20 13.70 23.79
CA PHE A 646 -3.92 13.14 24.26
C PHE A 646 -3.09 12.52 23.14
N GLU A 647 -3.73 11.79 22.22
CA GLU A 647 -3.07 11.15 21.08
C GLU A 647 -2.39 12.15 20.15
N THR A 648 -2.99 13.33 20.01
CA THR A 648 -2.43 14.43 19.22
C THR A 648 -1.24 15.05 19.93
N VAL A 649 -1.36 15.29 21.24
CA VAL A 649 -0.24 15.80 22.07
C VAL A 649 0.95 14.84 22.00
N LEU A 650 0.71 13.55 22.20
CA LEU A 650 1.74 12.51 22.17
C LEU A 650 2.43 12.41 20.79
N ALA A 651 1.65 12.49 19.70
CA ALA A 651 2.20 12.49 18.34
C ALA A 651 2.99 13.78 18.03
N ALA A 652 2.55 14.93 18.56
CA ALA A 652 3.20 16.22 18.34
C ALA A 652 4.59 16.30 18.98
N LEU A 653 4.86 15.56 20.07
CA LEU A 653 6.20 15.47 20.67
C LEU A 653 7.25 14.90 19.70
N GLY A 654 6.83 14.17 18.66
CA GLY A 654 7.74 13.69 17.63
C GLY A 654 8.73 12.62 18.12
N ILE A 655 8.34 11.82 19.11
CA ILE A 655 9.16 10.74 19.68
C ILE A 655 9.48 9.68 18.60
N LYS A 656 10.72 9.19 18.58
CA LYS A 656 11.17 8.17 17.62
C LYS A 656 10.32 6.91 17.73
N ASN A 657 9.91 6.34 16.60
CA ASN A 657 9.06 5.14 16.49
C ASN A 657 7.63 5.28 17.07
N LEU A 658 7.22 6.46 17.54
CA LEU A 658 5.91 6.69 18.16
C LEU A 658 4.96 7.45 17.21
N GLY A 659 4.51 6.78 16.14
CA GLY A 659 3.54 7.34 15.19
C GLY A 659 2.09 7.19 15.64
N ILE A 660 1.16 7.92 15.01
CA ILE A 660 -0.28 7.92 15.33
C ILE A 660 -0.89 6.51 15.36
N GLY A 661 -0.48 5.63 14.43
CA GLY A 661 -0.96 4.24 14.40
C GLY A 661 -0.59 3.46 15.67
N LEU A 662 0.66 3.59 16.12
CA LEU A 662 1.13 2.97 17.35
C LEU A 662 0.50 3.60 18.59
N ILE A 663 0.35 4.92 18.62
CA ILE A 663 -0.33 5.64 19.72
C ILE A 663 -1.74 5.11 19.91
N LYS A 664 -2.50 4.91 18.82
CA LYS A 664 -3.84 4.30 18.90
C LYS A 664 -3.81 2.88 19.49
N LEU A 665 -2.82 2.06 19.13
CA LEU A 665 -2.67 0.72 19.70
C LEU A 665 -2.36 0.77 21.20
N LEU A 666 -1.51 1.69 21.63
CA LEU A 666 -1.18 1.92 23.05
C LEU A 666 -2.44 2.31 23.84
N VAL A 667 -3.18 3.32 23.36
CA VAL A 667 -4.41 3.80 24.00
C VAL A 667 -5.48 2.69 24.05
N ASN A 668 -5.70 1.98 22.95
CA ASN A 668 -6.67 0.88 22.90
C ASN A 668 -6.30 -0.30 23.82
N SER A 669 -5.02 -0.41 24.17
CA SER A 669 -4.50 -1.43 25.10
C SER A 669 -4.45 -0.93 26.55
N GLY A 670 -5.06 0.22 26.84
CA GLY A 670 -5.15 0.82 28.18
C GLY A 670 -3.90 1.59 28.62
N ILE A 671 -2.99 1.91 27.69
CA ILE A 671 -1.88 2.84 27.93
C ILE A 671 -2.31 4.20 27.38
N ASP A 672 -3.15 4.88 28.16
CA ASP A 672 -3.96 6.02 27.73
C ASP A 672 -3.50 7.36 28.34
N SER A 673 -2.32 7.41 28.95
CA SER A 673 -1.79 8.62 29.58
C SER A 673 -0.27 8.67 29.57
N PHE A 674 0.28 9.88 29.72
CA PHE A 674 1.73 10.05 29.93
C PHE A 674 2.20 9.37 31.22
N ASP A 675 1.42 9.45 32.30
CA ASP A 675 1.76 8.80 33.57
C ASP A 675 1.90 7.27 33.39
N ALA A 676 1.00 6.64 32.62
CA ALA A 676 1.10 5.21 32.31
C ALA A 676 2.38 4.86 31.51
N LEU A 677 2.77 5.68 30.54
CA LEU A 677 4.00 5.48 29.76
C LEU A 677 5.25 5.67 30.62
N ILE A 678 5.25 6.69 31.48
CA ILE A 678 6.34 6.98 32.41
C ILE A 678 6.49 5.84 33.41
N ASP A 679 5.39 5.30 33.95
CA ASP A 679 5.44 4.18 34.90
C ASP A 679 5.97 2.90 34.27
N ILE A 680 5.56 2.59 33.04
CA ILE A 680 6.10 1.46 32.26
C ILE A 680 7.61 1.63 32.06
N ALA A 681 8.06 2.83 31.70
CA ALA A 681 9.45 3.13 31.47
C ALA A 681 10.30 3.07 32.75
N LYS A 682 9.77 3.56 33.87
CA LYS A 682 10.40 3.45 35.21
C LYS A 682 10.57 2.01 35.67
N GLN A 683 9.57 1.17 35.38
CA GLN A 683 9.59 -0.26 35.73
C GLN A 683 10.38 -1.10 34.71
N ASN A 684 10.85 -0.50 33.61
CA ASN A 684 11.48 -1.18 32.49
C ASN A 684 10.65 -2.37 31.96
N HIS A 685 9.31 -2.21 31.93
CA HIS A 685 8.36 -3.30 31.71
C HIS A 685 8.13 -3.53 30.20
N VAL A 686 9.16 -4.01 29.52
CA VAL A 686 9.18 -4.26 28.06
C VAL A 686 8.05 -5.21 27.64
N GLU A 687 7.78 -6.24 28.45
CA GLU A 687 6.79 -7.28 28.18
C GLU A 687 5.38 -6.70 28.02
N ARG A 688 5.03 -5.66 28.80
CA ARG A 688 3.73 -4.99 28.70
C ARG A 688 3.53 -4.29 27.36
N LEU A 689 4.60 -3.73 26.78
CA LEU A 689 4.55 -3.10 25.47
C LEU A 689 4.54 -4.16 24.36
N VAL A 690 5.37 -5.20 24.47
CA VAL A 690 5.46 -6.30 23.49
C VAL A 690 4.17 -7.14 23.42
N ALA A 691 3.40 -7.21 24.52
CA ALA A 691 2.09 -7.86 24.53
C ALA A 691 1.07 -7.20 23.57
N ILE A 692 1.31 -5.95 23.17
CA ILE A 692 0.44 -5.22 22.24
C ILE A 692 0.76 -5.69 20.81
N LYS A 693 -0.22 -6.33 20.15
CA LYS A 693 -0.07 -6.84 18.78
C LYS A 693 0.38 -5.71 17.83
N GLY A 694 1.58 -5.86 17.26
CA GLY A 694 2.21 -4.88 16.37
C GLY A 694 3.38 -4.11 17.00
N VAL A 695 3.64 -4.29 18.29
CA VAL A 695 4.81 -3.71 18.98
C VAL A 695 5.91 -4.75 19.10
N LYS A 696 7.01 -4.55 18.37
CA LYS A 696 8.22 -5.36 18.48
C LYS A 696 9.12 -4.88 19.62
N GLU A 697 10.01 -5.74 20.08
CA GLU A 697 10.93 -5.47 21.20
C GLU A 697 11.80 -4.22 20.97
N ASN A 698 12.32 -4.02 19.77
CA ASN A 698 13.10 -2.82 19.41
C ASN A 698 12.28 -1.52 19.55
N ILE A 699 10.99 -1.55 19.21
CA ILE A 699 10.07 -0.42 19.37
C ILE A 699 9.75 -0.21 20.85
N ALA A 700 9.47 -1.28 21.59
CA ALA A 700 9.22 -1.20 23.03
C ALA A 700 10.40 -0.58 23.78
N ASN A 701 11.62 -1.03 23.49
CA ASN A 701 12.85 -0.48 24.05
C ASN A 701 13.05 1.00 23.66
N SER A 702 12.75 1.36 22.41
CA SER A 702 12.81 2.75 21.96
C SER A 702 11.81 3.66 22.70
N ILE A 703 10.61 3.16 23.00
CA ILE A 703 9.60 3.91 23.78
C ILE A 703 10.09 4.08 25.21
N ILE A 704 10.51 3.00 25.86
CA ILE A 704 11.03 3.03 27.24
C ILE A 704 12.19 4.02 27.36
N ALA A 705 13.18 3.93 26.47
CA ALA A 705 14.32 4.84 26.46
C ALA A 705 13.90 6.31 26.30
N SER A 706 12.86 6.58 25.51
CA SER A 706 12.33 7.94 25.33
C SER A 706 11.66 8.48 26.60
N PHE A 707 10.91 7.64 27.33
CA PHE A 707 10.24 8.04 28.57
C PHE A 707 11.13 7.92 29.82
N GLN A 708 12.38 7.48 29.67
CA GLN A 708 13.44 7.61 30.68
C GLN A 708 14.28 8.89 30.51
N ASP A 709 14.16 9.57 29.36
CA ASP A 709 14.92 10.78 29.08
C ASP A 709 14.39 11.96 29.92
N GLU A 710 15.23 12.47 30.83
CA GLU A 710 14.90 13.58 31.73
C GLU A 710 14.37 14.82 31.00
N ARG A 711 14.80 15.06 29.75
CA ARG A 711 14.34 16.20 28.97
C ARG A 711 12.91 16.00 28.49
N ILE A 712 12.58 14.81 28.01
CA ILE A 712 11.21 14.47 27.59
C ILE A 712 10.28 14.55 28.81
N LEU A 713 10.72 14.05 29.96
CA LEU A 713 9.97 14.16 31.22
C LEU A 713 9.71 15.62 31.61
N LYS A 714 10.74 16.48 31.51
CA LYS A 714 10.61 17.92 31.79
C LYS A 714 9.67 18.62 30.78
N THR A 715 9.75 18.27 29.49
CA THR A 715 8.84 18.78 28.47
C THR A 715 7.39 18.38 28.79
N ILE A 716 7.15 17.12 29.12
CA ILE A 716 5.80 16.63 29.49
C ILE A 716 5.27 17.37 30.71
N GLU A 717 6.09 17.57 31.75
CA GLU A 717 5.70 18.31 32.95
C GLU A 717 5.36 19.77 32.64
N THR A 718 6.17 20.43 31.81
CA THR A 718 5.91 21.82 31.40
C THR A 718 4.62 21.93 30.59
N LEU A 719 4.41 21.01 29.64
CA LEU A 719 3.19 20.94 28.83
C LEU A 719 1.94 20.63 29.68
N LYS A 720 2.09 19.82 30.73
CA LYS A 720 1.05 19.58 31.75
C LYS A 720 0.67 20.86 32.49
N ASN A 721 1.66 21.64 32.91
CA ASN A 721 1.45 22.88 33.66
C ASN A 721 0.76 23.98 32.82
N VAL A 722 0.94 24.00 31.50
CA VAL A 722 0.23 24.93 30.60
C VAL A 722 -1.17 24.45 30.20
N GLY A 723 -1.59 23.27 30.65
CA GLY A 723 -2.97 22.78 30.53
C GLY A 723 -3.26 21.86 29.34
N LEU A 724 -2.24 21.28 28.69
CA LEU A 724 -2.47 20.28 27.63
C LEU A 724 -3.07 19.00 28.22
N LYS A 725 -3.87 18.28 27.42
CA LYS A 725 -4.45 16.99 27.82
C LYS A 725 -3.38 15.91 27.94
N MET A 726 -3.17 15.42 29.17
CA MET A 726 -2.15 14.41 29.49
C MET A 726 -2.64 12.96 29.49
N ALA A 727 -3.95 12.78 29.33
CA ALA A 727 -4.61 11.47 29.28
C ALA A 727 -5.78 11.50 28.30
N ALA A 728 -6.07 10.35 27.69
CA ALA A 728 -7.23 10.18 26.82
C ALA A 728 -8.51 10.37 27.63
N THR A 729 -9.51 10.99 27.00
CA THR A 729 -10.83 11.08 27.63
C THR A 729 -11.47 9.71 27.55
N LYS A 730 -11.65 9.04 28.70
CA LYS A 730 -12.40 7.78 28.73
C LYS A 730 -13.79 8.02 28.16
N ALA A 731 -14.14 7.35 27.08
CA ALA A 731 -15.55 7.12 26.79
C ALA A 731 -16.09 6.39 28.02
N VAL A 732 -17.02 7.01 28.75
CA VAL A 732 -17.79 6.33 29.79
C VAL A 732 -18.48 5.18 29.08
N PRO A 733 -18.18 3.91 29.39
CA PRO A 733 -19.05 2.84 28.98
C PRO A 733 -20.35 3.08 29.75
N ASP A 734 -21.45 3.37 29.05
CA ASP A 734 -22.76 3.26 29.66
C ASP A 734 -22.86 1.90 30.36
N ALA A 735 -23.36 1.94 31.59
CA ALA A 735 -23.59 0.85 32.56
C ALA A 735 -23.03 -0.53 32.19
N ILE A 736 -22.19 -1.10 33.06
CA ILE A 736 -21.78 -2.51 33.01
C ILE A 736 -23.06 -3.38 32.90
N GLU A 737 -23.41 -3.77 31.69
CA GLU A 737 -24.41 -4.79 31.44
C GLU A 737 -23.88 -6.07 32.08
N GLN A 738 -24.76 -6.77 32.80
CA GLN A 738 -24.40 -8.02 33.47
C GLN A 738 -23.76 -8.96 32.43
N GLN A 739 -22.61 -9.55 32.78
CA GLN A 739 -21.82 -10.41 31.89
C GLN A 739 -22.48 -11.79 31.75
N THR A 740 -23.73 -11.84 31.32
CA THR A 740 -24.58 -13.03 31.25
C THR A 740 -24.12 -14.02 30.18
N MET A 741 -23.29 -13.58 29.22
CA MET A 741 -22.83 -14.39 28.08
C MET A 741 -21.34 -14.72 28.14
N LYS A 742 -20.68 -14.49 29.29
CA LYS A 742 -19.26 -14.80 29.49
C LYS A 742 -18.94 -16.27 29.17
N GLU A 743 -17.84 -16.50 28.46
CA GLU A 743 -17.36 -17.81 27.99
C GLU A 743 -18.23 -18.51 26.93
N GLN A 744 -19.31 -17.88 26.46
CA GLN A 744 -20.13 -18.41 25.39
C GLN A 744 -19.59 -18.00 24.02
N ARG A 745 -19.62 -18.92 23.05
CA ARG A 745 -19.18 -18.69 21.66
C ARG A 745 -20.38 -18.78 20.73
N TRP A 746 -20.78 -17.65 20.16
CA TRP A 746 -22.01 -17.48 19.40
C TRP A 746 -21.74 -17.38 17.90
N CYS A 747 -22.38 -18.23 17.11
CA CYS A 747 -22.45 -18.03 15.66
C CYS A 747 -23.80 -17.38 15.32
N ILE A 748 -23.80 -16.37 14.44
CA ILE A 748 -25.02 -15.65 14.07
C ILE A 748 -25.33 -15.93 12.59
N THR A 749 -26.55 -16.34 12.31
CA THR A 749 -27.00 -16.69 10.95
C THR A 749 -28.46 -16.29 10.73
N GLY A 750 -28.83 -15.99 9.48
CA GLY A 750 -30.17 -15.52 9.14
C GLY A 750 -30.34 -14.00 9.24
N GLN A 751 -31.59 -13.57 9.03
CA GLN A 751 -32.07 -12.20 9.07
C GLN A 751 -32.89 -11.99 10.35
N PHE A 752 -32.69 -10.83 10.98
CA PHE A 752 -33.28 -10.46 12.26
C PHE A 752 -34.17 -9.24 12.03
N GLU A 753 -35.36 -9.22 12.62
CA GLU A 753 -36.30 -8.10 12.55
C GLU A 753 -35.82 -6.88 13.35
N HIS A 754 -35.34 -7.11 14.57
CA HIS A 754 -34.92 -6.11 15.57
C HIS A 754 -33.42 -5.76 15.45
N PHE A 755 -32.60 -6.66 14.90
CA PHE A 755 -31.16 -6.46 14.72
C PHE A 755 -30.78 -6.26 13.25
N LYS A 756 -31.14 -5.09 12.70
CA LYS A 756 -30.75 -4.64 11.34
C LYS A 756 -29.75 -3.46 11.45
N PRO A 757 -28.48 -3.65 11.03
CA PRO A 757 -27.86 -4.86 10.48
C PRO A 757 -27.62 -5.96 11.54
N ARG A 758 -27.44 -7.21 11.07
CA ARG A 758 -27.17 -8.40 11.91
C ARG A 758 -26.01 -8.23 12.88
N SER A 759 -25.05 -7.34 12.58
CA SER A 759 -23.92 -7.03 13.47
C SER A 759 -24.38 -6.49 14.82
N LYS A 760 -25.53 -5.81 14.90
CA LYS A 760 -26.11 -5.33 16.17
C LYS A 760 -26.36 -6.46 17.16
N ALA A 761 -26.82 -7.63 16.69
CA ALA A 761 -26.98 -8.79 17.57
C ALA A 761 -25.62 -9.31 18.07
N GLY A 762 -24.57 -9.21 17.26
CA GLY A 762 -23.21 -9.53 17.67
C GLY A 762 -22.65 -8.56 18.70
N GLU A 763 -22.92 -7.27 18.53
CA GLU A 763 -22.55 -6.23 19.49
C GLU A 763 -23.22 -6.48 20.85
N GLU A 764 -24.51 -6.84 20.89
CA GLU A 764 -25.20 -7.18 22.15
C GLU A 764 -24.62 -8.42 22.85
N ILE A 765 -24.14 -9.41 22.09
CA ILE A 765 -23.44 -10.59 22.62
C ILE A 765 -22.08 -10.17 23.22
N GLU A 766 -21.32 -9.35 22.50
CA GLU A 766 -19.99 -8.90 22.93
C GLU A 766 -20.07 -7.98 24.16
N LYS A 767 -21.07 -7.09 24.23
CA LYS A 767 -21.35 -6.24 25.41
C LYS A 767 -21.56 -7.06 26.69
N ARG A 768 -22.21 -8.23 26.57
CA ARG A 768 -22.49 -9.16 27.68
C ARG A 768 -21.41 -10.23 27.89
N GLY A 769 -20.25 -10.09 27.25
CA GLY A 769 -19.06 -10.93 27.46
C GLY A 769 -18.96 -12.18 26.58
N GLY A 770 -19.86 -12.33 25.61
CA GLY A 770 -19.84 -13.43 24.65
C GLY A 770 -18.86 -13.20 23.50
N ILE A 771 -18.44 -14.30 22.85
CA ILE A 771 -17.50 -14.27 21.73
C ILE A 771 -18.25 -14.61 20.43
N VAL A 772 -18.32 -13.68 19.49
CA VAL A 772 -18.94 -13.93 18.17
C VAL A 772 -17.96 -14.66 17.26
N VAL A 773 -18.42 -15.74 16.62
CA VAL A 773 -17.63 -16.57 15.71
C VAL A 773 -18.28 -16.68 14.33
N GLY A 774 -17.46 -16.58 13.28
CA GLY A 774 -17.94 -16.55 11.89
C GLY A 774 -18.48 -17.88 11.35
N SER A 775 -18.20 -19.00 12.02
CA SER A 775 -18.63 -20.33 11.59
C SER A 775 -19.03 -21.23 12.76
N VAL A 776 -19.88 -22.21 12.45
CA VAL A 776 -20.27 -23.27 13.38
C VAL A 776 -19.17 -24.33 13.41
N SER A 777 -18.56 -24.53 14.58
CA SER A 777 -17.47 -25.46 14.85
C SER A 777 -17.75 -26.26 16.14
N LYS A 778 -16.92 -27.26 16.47
CA LYS A 778 -17.00 -27.99 17.75
C LYS A 778 -16.81 -27.11 19.00
N LYS A 779 -16.23 -25.91 18.85
CA LYS A 779 -16.00 -24.94 19.93
C LYS A 779 -17.14 -23.92 20.07
N THR A 780 -18.06 -23.88 19.11
CA THR A 780 -19.22 -22.99 19.16
C THR A 780 -20.19 -23.53 20.21
N THR A 781 -20.72 -22.68 21.09
CA THR A 781 -21.67 -23.12 22.13
C THR A 781 -23.11 -22.75 21.77
N HIS A 782 -23.32 -21.62 21.10
CA HIS A 782 -24.64 -21.10 20.74
C HIS A 782 -24.73 -20.73 19.25
N LEU A 783 -25.93 -20.91 18.68
CA LEU A 783 -26.30 -20.37 17.37
C LEU A 783 -27.47 -19.41 17.56
N LEU A 784 -27.27 -18.13 17.26
CA LEU A 784 -28.36 -17.17 17.10
C LEU A 784 -28.89 -17.28 15.66
N ALA A 785 -30.12 -17.78 15.53
CA ALA A 785 -30.75 -18.08 14.25
C ALA A 785 -31.92 -17.12 13.96
N GLY A 786 -31.78 -16.31 12.92
CA GLY A 786 -32.84 -15.51 12.33
C GLY A 786 -33.52 -16.22 11.16
N GLU A 787 -34.44 -15.54 10.48
CA GLU A 787 -35.07 -16.06 9.27
C GLU A 787 -34.03 -16.39 8.20
N LYS A 788 -34.24 -17.46 7.42
CA LYS A 788 -33.29 -17.94 6.39
C LYS A 788 -31.90 -18.30 6.93
N ALA A 789 -31.81 -18.80 8.17
CA ALA A 789 -30.58 -19.27 8.81
C ALA A 789 -29.77 -20.36 8.04
N GLY A 790 -30.37 -21.04 7.07
CA GLY A 790 -29.69 -21.86 6.06
C GLY A 790 -28.88 -23.04 6.62
N SER A 791 -27.76 -23.36 5.97
CA SER A 791 -26.90 -24.53 6.26
C SER A 791 -26.27 -24.53 7.65
N LYS A 792 -26.09 -23.36 8.26
CA LYS A 792 -25.55 -23.22 9.64
C LYS A 792 -26.52 -23.70 10.70
N LEU A 793 -27.83 -23.55 10.50
CA LEU A 793 -28.85 -24.07 11.40
C LEU A 793 -28.83 -25.61 11.42
N LYS A 794 -28.70 -26.23 10.24
CA LYS A 794 -28.59 -27.68 10.12
C LYS A 794 -27.33 -28.19 10.84
N LYS A 795 -26.18 -27.58 10.57
CA LYS A 795 -24.89 -27.93 11.19
C LYS A 795 -24.89 -27.76 12.72
N ALA A 796 -25.59 -26.75 13.24
CA ALA A 796 -25.72 -26.54 14.69
C ALA A 796 -26.60 -27.62 15.35
N ARG A 797 -27.67 -28.07 14.69
CA ARG A 797 -28.48 -29.21 15.17
C ARG A 797 -27.68 -30.51 15.21
N ASP A 798 -26.90 -30.79 14.16
CA ASP A 798 -26.06 -31.99 14.06
C ASP A 798 -24.97 -32.03 15.15
N LEU A 799 -24.53 -30.86 15.63
CA LEU A 799 -23.51 -30.72 16.68
C LEU A 799 -24.10 -30.54 18.09
N GLY A 800 -25.43 -30.56 18.24
CA GLY A 800 -26.10 -30.42 19.55
C GLY A 800 -25.90 -29.05 20.21
N LEU A 801 -25.74 -27.98 19.42
CA LEU A 801 -25.54 -26.63 19.94
C LEU A 801 -26.85 -26.03 20.47
N ASN A 802 -26.74 -25.08 21.39
CA ASN A 802 -27.91 -24.35 21.88
C ASN A 802 -28.37 -23.34 20.80
N ILE A 803 -29.57 -23.54 20.26
CA ILE A 803 -30.11 -22.69 19.19
C ILE A 803 -31.07 -21.70 19.82
N VAL A 804 -30.76 -20.43 19.65
CA VAL A 804 -31.54 -19.30 20.18
C VAL A 804 -32.14 -18.56 19.00
N PHE A 805 -33.45 -18.36 19.00
CA PHE A 805 -34.12 -17.55 17.99
C PHE A 805 -34.24 -16.10 18.46
N GLU A 806 -34.52 -15.18 17.54
CA GLU A 806 -34.53 -13.75 17.82
C GLU A 806 -35.40 -13.35 19.02
N LYS A 807 -36.56 -13.99 19.19
CA LYS A 807 -37.45 -13.72 20.32
C LYS A 807 -36.83 -14.12 21.66
N ASP A 808 -36.25 -15.32 21.73
CA ASP A 808 -35.58 -15.82 22.93
C ASP A 808 -34.29 -15.04 23.22
N PHE A 809 -33.65 -14.53 22.15
CA PHE A 809 -32.49 -13.67 22.29
C PHE A 809 -32.85 -12.32 22.91
N LEU A 810 -33.97 -11.71 22.51
CA LEU A 810 -34.46 -10.47 23.15
C LEU A 810 -34.73 -10.69 24.65
N ASP A 811 -35.34 -11.81 25.03
CA ASP A 811 -35.57 -12.15 26.43
C ASP A 811 -34.25 -12.34 27.23
N LEU A 812 -33.17 -12.78 26.57
CA LEU A 812 -31.83 -12.90 27.17
C LEU A 812 -31.12 -11.54 27.34
N LEU A 813 -31.54 -10.51 26.60
CA LEU A 813 -30.92 -9.19 26.68
C LEU A 813 -31.49 -8.32 27.80
N GLY A 814 -32.70 -8.64 28.27
CA GLY A 814 -33.41 -7.93 29.35
C GLY A 814 -34.60 -7.13 28.86
#